data_AF-A0A349K1K3-F1
#
_entry.id   AF-A0A349K1K3-F1
#
_cell.length_a   1.000
_cell.length_b   1.000
_cell.length_c   1.000
_cell.angle_alpha   90.00
_cell.angle_beta   90.00
_cell.angle_gamma   90.00
#
_symmetry.space_group_name_H-M   'P 1'
#
loop_
_entity.id
_entity.type
_entity.pdbx_description
1 polymer ?
#
loop_
_entity_poly.entity_id
_entity_poly.type
_entity_poly.pdbx_seq_one_letter_code
_entity_poly.pdbx_strand_id
1 'polypeptide(L)'
;MPEADQEAEVEAGGHEPDRRNWISFWSLMGLQAQNAFNDKALQYTLLPLGIWIAAGAGWAAYFPHVLSLLILSPFILFAPIAGWASDNFSKTRVIRLTAWMQLTVLFVVMGSFGLKELSLGVICFFFLALQSTILSPAKLGIIKELVGSKRLGFASGVMELFTILAILIGQIAISFWFTGRLDSSGDGWRAGLFPMLMVTFGAVVTLVMAYSIEVVPAQNKVLFRRSIIISHFKQLGDLFHARPLRLSALGVAYFWAFGAIVQLVSIQIARELYPAGDSYFASSSAWMMLAAGGGIAVGSILAAMINKQHIELGLLPLGGIIMTISALLLTLTQPETAFFYATLAGTGFGASFFFVPVNAFLQDECDPSQRGNTLAGSNLLNCLAMFGAVLLQLLLIKLGLSWQQQFLLIGITVCAATWYVMRLLPRAFLKLLTMSTLRAIYRIETIGADRMPEKGGVLLTPNHISYLDALILTAASPRPVRFLMVSHYFKKPLVGKVAKLFDTVPISGTRAKDAIKVAAESVREGNVVCIFPEGELSRSGFMGEFKRGFELIARKADCLVQPVYLDGLWKSIFSAERGKYFWKMPRAIPFGVRVAFGEARAGQDYRARDIRRELNSLAGEVFARRRESAGKVKEFLLQQSKPGDRALLWVHGGQVCSCSWGEVLNLLDQGGDPARVAAGHPGAQQWLEDWLTLDELSEREWRGLLINAHQLMDLHNLGDGKAAVTLDASASPAVRRVWGMLLPVLTRSETVVLGPEDGPSELGVLHREKIVLRDLVGTTRMREVLQEAQAEGHSMVLYQFGGGPQQSEDAGCGIFAAYETAGRVLSFSMPPDPIILKGDQAHPGWQENACGRLLTGFVVRSCEGGVEVSGEMLPEAIELPGWSEDERGFLSQS
;
A
#
# COMPACT_ATOMS: atom_id res chain seq x y z
N MET A 1 27.23 14.35 25.92
CA MET A 1 27.44 12.99 25.37
C MET A 1 28.91 12.65 25.57
N PRO A 2 29.25 11.49 26.14
CA PRO A 2 30.65 11.07 26.27
C PRO A 2 31.19 10.63 24.91
N GLU A 3 32.49 10.86 24.66
CA GLU A 3 33.20 10.60 23.39
C GLU A 3 33.05 9.15 22.86
N ALA A 4 32.73 8.19 23.73
CA ALA A 4 32.43 6.80 23.34
C ALA A 4 31.17 6.66 22.46
N ASP A 5 30.17 7.53 22.63
CA ASP A 5 28.97 7.53 21.78
C ASP A 5 29.24 8.18 20.42
N GLN A 6 30.23 9.08 20.32
CA GLN A 6 30.66 9.66 19.05
C GLN A 6 31.49 8.66 18.22
N GLU A 7 32.36 7.86 18.84
CA GLU A 7 33.07 6.79 18.13
C GLU A 7 32.11 5.68 17.66
N ALA A 8 31.09 5.35 18.45
CA ALA A 8 30.04 4.40 18.07
C ALA A 8 29.12 4.95 16.94
N GLU A 9 28.81 6.24 16.94
CA GLU A 9 28.07 6.89 15.83
C GLU A 9 28.91 7.01 14.56
N VAL A 10 30.23 7.18 14.66
CA VAL A 10 31.15 7.21 13.51
C VAL A 10 31.35 5.81 12.92
N GLU A 11 31.39 4.74 13.73
CA GLU A 11 31.40 3.36 13.22
C GLU A 11 30.04 2.89 12.66
N ALA A 12 28.93 3.41 13.18
CA ALA A 12 27.57 3.13 12.67
C ALA A 12 27.18 3.99 11.44
N GLY A 13 27.83 5.14 11.26
CA GLY A 13 27.67 6.08 10.15
C GLY A 13 28.39 5.62 8.88
N GLY A 14 27.78 4.68 8.15
CA GLY A 14 28.33 4.15 6.90
C GLY A 14 28.82 5.24 5.94
N HIS A 15 30.11 5.20 5.61
CA HIS A 15 30.78 6.08 4.65
C HIS A 15 29.98 6.15 3.35
N GLU A 16 29.62 7.36 2.89
CA GLU A 16 28.96 7.48 1.58
C GLU A 16 29.94 7.03 0.49
N PRO A 17 29.51 6.16 -0.44
CA PRO A 17 30.40 5.62 -1.45
C PRO A 17 30.82 6.72 -2.43
N ASP A 18 32.12 6.93 -2.55
CA ASP A 18 32.70 7.88 -3.50
C ASP A 18 32.54 7.41 -4.97
N ARG A 19 32.97 8.24 -5.91
CA ARG A 19 32.92 7.91 -7.35
C ARG A 19 33.69 6.62 -7.69
N ARG A 20 34.79 6.33 -7.00
CA ARG A 20 35.67 5.18 -7.25
C ARG A 20 35.07 3.88 -6.73
N ASN A 21 34.36 3.93 -5.61
CA ASN A 21 33.54 2.86 -5.08
C ASN A 21 32.42 2.48 -6.04
N TRP A 22 31.77 3.47 -6.67
CA TRP A 22 30.77 3.22 -7.71
C TRP A 22 31.36 2.60 -8.98
N ILE A 23 32.54 3.04 -9.43
CA ILE A 23 33.24 2.42 -10.56
C ILE A 23 33.60 0.96 -10.24
N SER A 24 34.09 0.69 -9.02
CA SER A 24 34.38 -0.66 -8.55
C SER A 24 33.12 -1.52 -8.48
N PHE A 25 32.00 -0.96 -8.03
CA PHE A 25 30.70 -1.63 -8.00
C PHE A 25 30.24 -2.03 -9.40
N TRP A 26 30.26 -1.12 -10.38
CA TRP A 26 29.84 -1.44 -11.75
C TRP A 26 30.82 -2.39 -12.46
N SER A 27 32.12 -2.29 -12.17
CA SER A 27 33.13 -3.25 -12.66
C SER A 27 32.85 -4.66 -12.12
N LEU A 28 32.45 -4.77 -10.85
CA LEU A 28 32.03 -6.03 -10.25
C LEU A 28 30.75 -6.59 -10.88
N MET A 29 29.77 -5.74 -11.19
CA MET A 29 28.54 -6.16 -11.89
C MET A 29 28.86 -6.72 -13.28
N GLY A 30 29.72 -6.04 -14.05
CA GLY A 30 30.19 -6.51 -15.35
C GLY A 30 30.94 -7.83 -15.25
N LEU A 31 31.88 -7.95 -14.31
CA LEU A 31 32.65 -9.17 -14.04
C LEU A 31 31.73 -10.36 -13.71
N GLN A 32 30.73 -10.15 -12.84
CA GLN A 32 29.80 -11.20 -12.47
C GLN A 32 28.89 -11.62 -13.61
N ALA A 33 28.37 -10.66 -14.37
CA ALA A 33 27.56 -10.95 -15.56
C ALA A 33 28.38 -11.78 -16.55
N GLN A 34 29.61 -11.37 -16.84
CA GLN A 34 30.49 -12.12 -17.74
C GLN A 34 30.82 -13.52 -17.20
N ASN A 35 31.03 -13.67 -15.88
CA ASN A 35 31.24 -14.98 -15.26
C ASN A 35 30.03 -15.91 -15.44
N ALA A 36 28.83 -15.42 -15.13
CA ALA A 36 27.59 -16.19 -15.29
C ALA A 36 27.30 -16.53 -16.76
N PHE A 37 27.58 -15.61 -17.68
CA PHE A 37 27.53 -15.85 -19.12
C PHE A 37 28.51 -16.95 -19.52
N ASN A 38 29.78 -16.86 -19.11
CA ASN A 38 30.83 -17.81 -19.48
C ASN A 38 30.52 -19.25 -19.01
N ASP A 39 30.00 -19.41 -17.78
CA ASP A 39 29.59 -20.71 -17.24
C ASP A 39 28.51 -21.36 -18.12
N LYS A 40 27.47 -20.59 -18.47
CA LYS A 40 26.36 -21.08 -19.29
C LYS A 40 26.73 -21.24 -20.74
N ALA A 41 27.58 -20.36 -21.24
CA ALA A 41 28.11 -20.41 -22.59
C ALA A 41 28.89 -21.70 -22.85
N LEU A 42 29.79 -22.04 -21.93
CA LEU A 42 30.53 -23.30 -22.00
C LEU A 42 29.59 -24.50 -21.89
N GLN A 43 28.66 -24.49 -20.93
CA GLN A 43 27.68 -25.56 -20.75
C GLN A 43 26.86 -25.80 -22.03
N TYR A 44 26.33 -24.74 -22.65
CA TYR A 44 25.48 -24.81 -23.84
C TYR A 44 26.26 -24.92 -25.16
N THR A 45 27.59 -24.85 -25.12
CA THR A 45 28.43 -25.27 -26.25
C THR A 45 28.77 -26.76 -26.13
N LEU A 46 29.17 -27.21 -24.93
CA LEU A 46 29.52 -28.61 -24.69
C LEU A 46 28.30 -29.54 -24.84
N LEU A 47 27.12 -29.11 -24.40
CA LEU A 47 25.90 -29.92 -24.44
C LEU A 47 25.54 -30.41 -25.86
N PRO A 48 25.29 -29.54 -26.86
CA PRO A 48 24.98 -29.97 -28.22
C PRO A 48 26.18 -30.63 -28.90
N LEU A 49 27.43 -30.19 -28.61
CA LEU A 49 28.63 -30.85 -29.12
C LEU A 49 28.73 -32.31 -28.65
N GLY A 50 28.55 -32.56 -27.35
CA GLY A 50 28.61 -33.89 -26.77
C GLY A 50 27.51 -34.80 -27.31
N ILE A 51 26.30 -34.28 -27.51
CA ILE A 51 25.20 -35.03 -28.13
C ILE A 51 25.48 -35.33 -29.61
N TRP A 52 26.07 -34.38 -30.35
CA TRP A 52 26.48 -34.59 -31.73
C TRP A 52 27.62 -35.62 -31.86
N ILE A 53 28.64 -35.56 -31.00
CA ILE A 53 29.73 -36.57 -30.95
C ILE A 53 29.17 -37.94 -30.55
N ALA A 54 28.23 -37.96 -29.62
CA ALA A 54 27.57 -39.17 -29.16
C ALA A 54 26.48 -39.67 -30.11
N ALA A 55 26.41 -39.20 -31.35
CA ALA A 55 25.44 -39.67 -32.33
C ALA A 55 25.54 -41.20 -32.48
N GLY A 56 24.45 -41.90 -32.15
CA GLY A 56 24.40 -43.37 -32.13
C GLY A 56 24.98 -44.04 -30.86
N ALA A 57 25.57 -43.28 -29.92
CA ALA A 57 26.11 -43.81 -28.67
C ALA A 57 25.10 -43.70 -27.52
N GLY A 58 24.93 -44.78 -26.76
CA GLY A 58 23.96 -44.84 -25.65
C GLY A 58 24.21 -43.85 -24.52
N TRP A 59 25.42 -43.28 -24.42
CA TRP A 59 25.76 -42.30 -23.38
C TRP A 59 25.25 -40.87 -23.66
N ALA A 60 24.80 -40.57 -24.89
CA ALA A 60 24.22 -39.27 -25.25
C ALA A 60 23.08 -38.86 -24.32
N ALA A 61 22.27 -39.83 -23.89
CA ALA A 61 21.13 -39.59 -23.03
C ALA A 61 21.50 -39.12 -21.61
N TYR A 62 22.70 -39.49 -21.13
CA TYR A 62 23.16 -39.22 -19.78
C TYR A 62 24.07 -37.99 -19.70
N PHE A 63 24.63 -37.54 -20.83
CA PHE A 63 25.57 -36.41 -20.90
C PHE A 63 25.05 -35.10 -20.26
N PRO A 64 23.78 -34.67 -20.42
CA PRO A 64 23.27 -33.46 -19.75
C PRO A 64 23.38 -33.54 -18.23
N HIS A 65 23.18 -34.72 -17.66
CA HIS A 65 23.24 -34.95 -16.22
C HIS A 65 24.68 -34.92 -15.70
N VAL A 66 25.64 -35.43 -16.48
CA VAL A 66 27.07 -35.32 -16.14
C VAL A 66 27.45 -33.85 -16.01
N LEU A 67 27.10 -33.02 -16.99
CA LEU A 67 27.36 -31.58 -16.92
C LEU A 67 26.66 -30.94 -15.69
N SER A 68 25.39 -31.27 -15.43
CA SER A 68 24.67 -30.74 -14.27
C SER A 68 25.26 -31.18 -12.92
N LEU A 69 25.80 -32.40 -12.80
CA LEU A 69 26.48 -32.83 -11.57
C LEU A 69 27.85 -32.15 -11.42
N LEU A 70 28.58 -31.96 -12.53
CA LEU A 70 29.89 -31.30 -12.51
C LEU A 70 29.80 -29.84 -12.10
N ILE A 71 28.75 -29.10 -12.50
CA ILE A 71 28.59 -27.70 -12.07
C ILE A 71 28.20 -27.58 -10.58
N LEU A 72 27.46 -28.55 -10.03
CA LEU A 72 27.00 -28.54 -8.63
C LEU A 72 28.07 -29.02 -7.64
N SER A 73 28.89 -29.99 -8.04
CA SER A 73 29.82 -30.66 -7.13
C SER A 73 30.83 -29.73 -6.44
N PRO A 74 31.43 -28.70 -7.11
CA PRO A 74 32.38 -27.84 -6.43
C PRO A 74 31.73 -26.98 -5.35
N PHE A 75 30.49 -26.51 -5.57
CA PHE A 75 29.75 -25.75 -4.57
C PHE A 75 29.45 -26.58 -3.32
N ILE A 76 29.20 -27.89 -3.45
CA ILE A 76 28.97 -28.78 -2.30
C ILE A 76 30.28 -29.03 -1.54
N LEU A 77 31.38 -29.28 -2.27
CA LEU A 77 32.64 -29.74 -1.69
C LEU A 77 33.55 -28.61 -1.19
N PHE A 78 33.59 -27.48 -1.89
CA PHE A 78 34.60 -26.43 -1.69
C PHE A 78 34.03 -25.09 -1.22
N ALA A 79 32.71 -24.90 -1.14
CA ALA A 79 32.12 -23.65 -0.66
C ALA A 79 32.61 -23.19 0.73
N PRO A 80 32.83 -24.08 1.73
CA PRO A 80 33.38 -23.64 3.02
C PRO A 80 34.81 -23.12 2.93
N ILE A 81 35.63 -23.76 2.10
CA ILE A 81 37.02 -23.37 1.85
C ILE A 81 37.04 -22.02 1.12
N ALA A 82 36.15 -21.84 0.14
CA ALA A 82 35.97 -20.57 -0.56
C ALA A 82 35.54 -19.44 0.39
N GLY A 83 34.59 -19.70 1.31
CA GLY A 83 34.17 -18.75 2.33
C GLY A 83 35.32 -18.35 3.25
N TRP A 84 36.04 -19.33 3.79
CA TRP A 84 37.23 -19.07 4.60
C TRP A 84 38.30 -18.27 3.83
N ALA A 85 38.56 -18.61 2.57
CA ALA A 85 39.53 -17.87 1.76
C ALA A 85 39.09 -16.41 1.53
N SER A 86 37.81 -16.17 1.29
CA SER A 86 37.24 -14.83 1.13
C SER A 86 37.33 -13.97 2.40
N ASP A 87 37.25 -14.59 3.58
CA ASP A 87 37.30 -13.87 4.85
C ASP A 87 38.74 -13.57 5.30
N ASN A 88 39.70 -14.42 4.92
CA ASN A 88 41.09 -14.35 5.39
C ASN A 88 42.07 -13.69 4.42
N PHE A 89 41.72 -13.68 3.13
CA PHE A 89 42.48 -12.97 2.12
C PHE A 89 41.71 -11.73 1.66
N SER A 90 42.43 -10.76 1.08
CA SER A 90 41.77 -9.60 0.46
C SER A 90 40.79 -10.09 -0.61
N LYS A 91 39.51 -9.69 -0.49
CA LYS A 91 38.44 -10.07 -1.43
C LYS A 91 38.81 -9.71 -2.86
N THR A 92 39.44 -8.55 -3.07
CA THR A 92 39.95 -8.12 -4.36
C THR A 92 41.03 -9.05 -4.91
N ARG A 93 41.92 -9.59 -4.07
CA ARG A 93 42.92 -10.58 -4.50
C ARG A 93 42.28 -11.91 -4.88
N VAL A 94 41.27 -12.36 -4.13
CA VAL A 94 40.51 -13.57 -4.48
C VAL A 94 39.80 -13.39 -5.81
N ILE A 95 39.15 -12.25 -6.05
CA ILE A 95 38.48 -11.92 -7.33
C ILE A 95 39.48 -11.95 -8.48
N ARG A 96 40.66 -11.31 -8.34
CA ARG A 96 41.70 -11.30 -9.37
C ARG A 96 42.26 -12.70 -9.64
N LEU A 97 42.48 -13.50 -8.60
CA LEU A 97 42.90 -14.90 -8.75
C LEU A 97 41.87 -15.70 -9.54
N THR A 98 40.59 -15.55 -9.21
CA THR A 98 39.52 -16.25 -9.92
C THR A 98 39.39 -15.81 -11.37
N ALA A 99 39.61 -14.54 -11.69
CA ALA A 99 39.63 -14.06 -13.08
C ALA A 99 40.80 -14.66 -13.89
N TRP A 100 41.98 -14.80 -13.28
CA TRP A 100 43.09 -15.53 -13.89
C TRP A 100 42.78 -17.01 -14.10
N MET A 101 42.23 -17.69 -13.08
CA MET A 101 41.78 -19.08 -13.19
C MET A 101 40.80 -19.25 -14.34
N GLN A 102 39.82 -18.35 -14.45
CA GLN A 102 38.81 -18.36 -15.51
C GLN A 102 39.44 -18.24 -16.91
N LEU A 103 40.33 -17.26 -17.10
CA LEU A 103 41.04 -17.07 -18.37
C LEU A 103 41.88 -18.29 -18.74
N THR A 104 42.63 -18.85 -17.78
CA THR A 104 43.45 -20.05 -18.01
C THR A 104 42.57 -21.24 -18.40
N VAL A 105 41.49 -21.50 -17.67
CA VAL A 105 40.57 -22.61 -17.96
C VAL A 105 39.94 -22.44 -19.34
N LEU A 106 39.46 -21.26 -19.69
CA LEU A 106 38.83 -21.01 -21.00
C LEU A 106 39.82 -21.06 -22.15
N PHE A 107 41.08 -20.68 -21.94
CA PHE A 107 42.14 -20.88 -22.93
C PHE A 107 42.40 -22.37 -23.19
N VAL A 108 42.41 -23.21 -22.16
CA VAL A 108 42.53 -24.67 -22.30
C VAL A 108 41.29 -25.26 -22.98
N VAL A 109 40.09 -24.77 -22.67
CA VAL A 109 38.86 -25.14 -23.40
C VAL A 109 38.99 -24.81 -24.88
N MET A 110 39.42 -23.59 -25.24
CA MET A 110 39.63 -23.24 -26.65
C MET A 110 40.61 -24.21 -27.33
N GLY A 111 41.68 -24.62 -26.63
CA GLY A 111 42.59 -25.67 -27.07
C GLY A 111 41.92 -27.04 -27.24
N SER A 112 40.99 -27.42 -26.37
CA SER A 112 40.26 -28.70 -26.47
C SER A 112 39.41 -28.78 -27.74
N PHE A 113 38.84 -27.66 -28.19
CA PHE A 113 38.10 -27.59 -29.46
C PHE A 113 39.04 -27.68 -30.67
N GLY A 114 40.25 -27.11 -30.59
CA GLY A 114 41.28 -27.26 -31.62
C GLY A 114 41.82 -28.69 -31.73
N LEU A 115 42.01 -29.36 -30.58
CA LEU A 115 42.46 -30.75 -30.49
C LEU A 115 41.35 -31.79 -30.72
N LYS A 116 40.09 -31.35 -30.79
CA LYS A 116 38.89 -32.22 -30.89
C LYS A 116 38.75 -33.21 -29.73
N GLU A 117 39.09 -32.78 -28.52
CA GLU A 117 39.09 -33.60 -27.30
C GLU A 117 37.97 -33.17 -26.33
N LEU A 118 36.86 -33.91 -26.33
CA LEU A 118 35.67 -33.56 -25.54
C LEU A 118 35.93 -33.67 -24.04
N SER A 119 36.65 -34.72 -23.64
CA SER A 119 36.97 -35.02 -22.24
C SER A 119 37.71 -33.87 -21.57
N LEU A 120 38.66 -33.24 -22.28
CA LEU A 120 39.39 -32.09 -21.78
C LEU A 120 38.46 -30.89 -21.54
N GLY A 121 37.52 -30.63 -22.46
CA GLY A 121 36.50 -29.59 -22.29
C GLY A 121 35.60 -29.82 -21.08
N VAL A 122 35.17 -31.07 -20.86
CA VAL A 122 34.35 -31.47 -19.70
C VAL A 122 35.10 -31.35 -18.38
N ILE A 123 36.39 -31.73 -18.33
CA ILE A 123 37.24 -31.54 -17.14
C ILE A 123 37.41 -30.05 -16.85
N CYS A 124 37.64 -29.22 -17.88
CA CYS A 124 37.74 -27.77 -17.73
C CYS A 124 36.43 -27.16 -17.21
N PHE A 125 35.28 -27.70 -17.61
CA PHE A 125 33.98 -27.25 -17.09
C PHE A 125 33.86 -27.43 -15.57
N PHE A 126 34.42 -28.50 -15.00
CA PHE A 126 34.53 -28.66 -13.54
C PHE A 126 35.42 -27.58 -12.90
N PHE A 127 36.58 -27.30 -13.49
CA PHE A 127 37.48 -26.26 -12.99
C PHE A 127 36.89 -24.85 -13.09
N LEU A 128 36.09 -24.59 -14.12
CA LEU A 128 35.33 -23.34 -14.24
C LEU A 128 34.30 -23.22 -13.11
N ALA A 129 33.53 -24.29 -12.84
CA ALA A 129 32.58 -24.32 -11.72
C ALA A 129 33.28 -24.19 -10.34
N LEU A 130 34.47 -24.76 -10.18
CA LEU A 130 35.31 -24.58 -8.99
C LEU A 130 35.74 -23.12 -8.83
N GLN A 131 36.14 -22.46 -9.92
CA GLN A 131 36.47 -21.04 -9.91
C GLN A 131 35.25 -20.18 -9.53
N SER A 132 34.06 -20.45 -10.08
CA SER A 132 32.81 -19.77 -9.69
C SER A 132 32.46 -19.98 -8.22
N THR A 133 32.76 -21.16 -7.66
CA THR A 133 32.59 -21.45 -6.23
C THR A 133 33.49 -20.56 -5.36
N ILE A 134 34.74 -20.36 -5.77
CA ILE A 134 35.71 -19.50 -5.04
C ILE A 134 35.31 -18.02 -5.14
N LEU A 135 34.81 -17.58 -6.29
CA LEU A 135 34.39 -16.19 -6.53
C LEU A 135 33.16 -15.78 -5.70
N SER A 136 32.24 -16.72 -5.44
CA SER A 136 30.91 -16.40 -4.90
C SER A 136 30.92 -15.71 -3.52
N PRO A 137 31.66 -16.19 -2.50
CA PRO A 137 31.74 -15.49 -1.21
C PRO A 137 32.46 -14.13 -1.32
N ALA A 138 33.50 -14.04 -2.15
CA ALA A 138 34.29 -12.81 -2.33
C ALA A 138 33.47 -11.66 -2.93
N LYS A 139 32.65 -11.93 -3.95
CA LYS A 139 31.78 -10.91 -4.56
C LYS A 139 30.66 -10.44 -3.63
N LEU A 140 30.08 -11.34 -2.81
CA LEU A 140 29.04 -10.96 -1.85
C LEU A 140 29.62 -10.15 -0.69
N GLY A 141 30.84 -10.49 -0.26
CA GLY A 141 31.53 -9.82 0.84
C GLY A 141 32.04 -8.41 0.50
N ILE A 142 32.42 -8.14 -0.76
CA ILE A 142 33.02 -6.84 -1.15
C ILE A 142 31.95 -5.76 -1.37
N ILE A 143 30.72 -6.15 -1.71
CA ILE A 143 29.65 -5.17 -2.00
C ILE A 143 29.29 -4.33 -0.80
N LYS A 144 29.22 -4.94 0.38
CA LYS A 144 28.97 -4.18 1.62
C LYS A 144 30.02 -3.08 1.82
N GLU A 145 31.27 -3.35 1.42
CA GLU A 145 32.39 -2.40 1.51
C GLU A 145 32.31 -1.32 0.43
N LEU A 146 31.81 -1.65 -0.77
CA LEU A 146 31.71 -0.71 -1.89
C LEU A 146 30.51 0.24 -1.79
N VAL A 147 29.33 -0.22 -1.35
CA VAL A 147 28.09 0.61 -1.38
C VAL A 147 27.54 0.97 0.00
N GLY A 148 28.07 0.37 1.06
CA GLY A 148 27.61 0.54 2.43
C GLY A 148 26.34 -0.25 2.76
N SER A 149 26.10 -0.49 4.05
CA SER A 149 24.99 -1.32 4.55
C SER A 149 23.60 -0.80 4.15
N LYS A 150 23.42 0.52 4.06
CA LYS A 150 22.13 1.16 3.71
C LYS A 150 21.69 0.85 2.27
N ARG A 151 22.64 0.63 1.34
CA ARG A 151 22.39 0.38 -0.09
C ARG A 151 22.60 -1.08 -0.49
N LEU A 152 22.81 -1.97 0.48
CA LEU A 152 23.07 -3.38 0.25
C LEU A 152 21.91 -4.07 -0.51
N GLY A 153 20.66 -3.78 -0.14
CA GLY A 153 19.49 -4.33 -0.84
C GLY A 153 19.40 -3.94 -2.31
N PHE A 154 19.70 -2.69 -2.64
CA PHE A 154 19.79 -2.22 -4.03
C PHE A 154 20.90 -2.96 -4.80
N ALA A 155 22.11 -3.03 -4.22
CA ALA A 155 23.24 -3.69 -4.84
C ALA A 155 23.01 -5.19 -5.07
N SER A 156 22.42 -5.89 -4.09
CA SER A 156 22.01 -7.30 -4.24
C SER A 156 20.95 -7.47 -5.33
N GLY A 157 19.98 -6.55 -5.44
CA GLY A 157 18.96 -6.59 -6.49
C GLY A 157 19.54 -6.42 -7.90
N VAL A 158 20.42 -5.43 -8.10
CA VAL A 158 21.12 -5.19 -9.39
C VAL A 158 21.99 -6.38 -9.76
N MET A 159 22.71 -6.94 -8.79
CA MET A 159 23.53 -8.14 -8.99
C MET A 159 22.72 -9.30 -9.60
N GLU A 160 21.57 -9.61 -9.01
CA GLU A 160 20.79 -10.77 -9.46
C GLU A 160 20.16 -10.53 -10.82
N LEU A 161 19.75 -9.30 -11.12
CA LEU A 161 19.28 -8.93 -12.46
C LEU A 161 20.35 -9.19 -13.53
N PHE A 162 21.58 -8.72 -13.32
CA PHE A 162 22.69 -8.93 -14.27
C PHE A 162 23.03 -10.40 -14.44
N THR A 163 22.96 -11.18 -13.35
CA THR A 163 23.24 -12.62 -13.36
C THR A 163 22.20 -13.39 -14.18
N ILE A 164 20.91 -13.15 -13.94
CA ILE A 164 19.81 -13.80 -14.66
C ILE A 164 19.87 -13.46 -16.15
N LEU A 165 20.07 -12.19 -16.48
CA LEU A 165 20.15 -11.75 -17.87
C LEU A 165 21.34 -12.38 -18.60
N ALA A 166 22.51 -12.43 -17.96
CA ALA A 166 23.70 -13.06 -18.53
C ALA A 166 23.53 -14.56 -18.77
N ILE A 167 22.88 -15.27 -17.84
CA ILE A 167 22.54 -16.70 -17.99
C ILE A 167 21.67 -16.90 -19.24
N LEU A 168 20.58 -16.13 -19.38
CA LEU A 168 19.65 -16.26 -20.51
C LEU A 168 20.32 -15.92 -21.84
N ILE A 169 21.06 -14.81 -21.91
CA ILE A 169 21.78 -14.39 -23.13
C ILE A 169 22.79 -15.47 -23.54
N GLY A 170 23.58 -16.00 -22.59
CA GLY A 170 24.56 -17.05 -22.86
C GLY A 170 23.94 -18.32 -23.42
N GLN A 171 22.82 -18.76 -22.83
CA GLN A 171 22.10 -19.94 -23.30
C GLN A 171 21.54 -19.76 -24.72
N ILE A 172 20.90 -18.62 -24.99
CA ILE A 172 20.20 -18.37 -26.24
C ILE A 172 21.20 -18.10 -27.37
N ALA A 173 22.07 -17.11 -27.21
CA ALA A 173 22.97 -16.66 -28.28
C ALA A 173 23.84 -17.82 -28.80
N ILE A 174 24.33 -18.67 -27.90
CA ILE A 174 25.21 -19.78 -28.27
C ILE A 174 24.45 -20.93 -28.89
N SER A 175 23.26 -21.25 -28.39
CA SER A 175 22.47 -22.34 -28.96
C SER A 175 22.03 -22.04 -30.39
N PHE A 176 21.61 -20.81 -30.67
CA PHE A 176 21.27 -20.38 -32.04
C PHE A 176 22.49 -20.33 -32.96
N TRP A 177 23.60 -19.80 -32.45
CA TRP A 177 24.86 -19.83 -33.19
C TRP A 177 25.27 -21.25 -33.55
N PHE A 178 25.21 -22.16 -32.57
CA PHE A 178 25.59 -23.55 -32.74
C PHE A 178 24.69 -24.23 -33.78
N THR A 179 23.36 -24.04 -33.73
CA THR A 179 22.41 -24.53 -34.74
C THR A 179 22.78 -24.04 -36.14
N GLY A 180 22.86 -22.72 -36.36
CA GLY A 180 23.12 -22.17 -37.70
C GLY A 180 24.50 -22.54 -38.25
N ARG A 181 25.50 -22.70 -37.37
CA ARG A 181 26.83 -23.11 -37.80
C ARG A 181 26.91 -24.62 -38.06
N LEU A 182 26.22 -25.44 -37.28
CA LEU A 182 26.15 -26.88 -37.51
C LEU A 182 25.40 -27.18 -38.82
N ASP A 183 24.29 -26.48 -39.09
CA ASP A 183 23.56 -26.58 -40.38
C ASP A 183 24.44 -26.27 -41.59
N SER A 184 25.25 -25.20 -41.49
CA SER A 184 26.07 -24.75 -42.62
C SER A 184 27.38 -25.51 -42.79
N SER A 185 27.93 -26.12 -41.74
CA SER A 185 29.25 -26.75 -41.77
C SER A 185 29.25 -28.27 -41.58
N GLY A 186 28.19 -28.84 -41.02
CA GLY A 186 28.11 -30.25 -40.63
C GLY A 186 29.09 -30.68 -39.53
N ASP A 187 29.87 -29.76 -38.96
CA ASP A 187 30.95 -30.06 -38.01
C ASP A 187 30.70 -29.36 -36.67
N GLY A 188 30.33 -30.14 -35.64
CA GLY A 188 30.06 -29.65 -34.29
C GLY A 188 31.26 -28.96 -33.64
N TRP A 189 32.49 -29.36 -33.97
CA TRP A 189 33.69 -28.73 -33.44
C TRP A 189 33.85 -27.30 -33.96
N ARG A 190 33.59 -27.11 -35.26
CA ARG A 190 33.59 -25.77 -35.88
C ARG A 190 32.42 -24.93 -35.40
N ALA A 191 31.28 -25.54 -35.12
CA ALA A 191 30.11 -24.85 -34.57
C ALA A 191 30.41 -24.25 -33.19
N GLY A 192 31.12 -24.98 -32.32
CA GLY A 192 31.45 -24.52 -30.97
C GLY A 192 32.73 -23.68 -30.84
N LEU A 193 33.65 -23.71 -31.81
CA LEU A 193 34.93 -23.00 -31.71
C LEU A 193 34.79 -21.48 -31.58
N PHE A 194 33.92 -20.85 -32.38
CA PHE A 194 33.73 -19.40 -32.34
C PHE A 194 33.15 -18.90 -31.01
N PRO A 195 32.08 -19.52 -30.44
CA PRO A 195 31.63 -19.24 -29.09
C PRO A 195 32.75 -19.33 -28.05
N MET A 196 33.61 -20.34 -28.12
CA MET A 196 34.73 -20.49 -27.17
C MET A 196 35.78 -19.39 -27.31
N LEU A 197 36.05 -18.92 -28.53
CA LEU A 197 36.91 -17.77 -28.77
C LEU A 197 36.31 -16.49 -28.15
N MET A 198 35.01 -16.24 -28.36
CA MET A 198 34.31 -15.09 -27.78
C MET A 198 34.28 -15.12 -26.25
N VAL A 199 34.02 -16.29 -25.66
CA VAL A 199 34.01 -16.50 -24.20
C VAL A 199 35.42 -16.30 -23.62
N THR A 200 36.46 -16.78 -24.30
CA THR A 200 37.86 -16.57 -23.89
C THR A 200 38.26 -15.11 -23.97
N PHE A 201 37.85 -14.39 -25.03
CA PHE A 201 38.05 -12.95 -25.13
C PHE A 201 37.30 -12.19 -24.01
N GLY A 202 36.06 -12.59 -23.71
CA GLY A 202 35.29 -12.06 -22.58
C GLY A 202 35.98 -12.28 -21.23
N ALA A 203 36.72 -13.37 -21.05
CA ALA A 203 37.53 -13.61 -19.85
C ALA A 203 38.70 -12.62 -19.71
N VAL A 204 39.28 -12.16 -20.82
CA VAL A 204 40.27 -11.07 -20.80
C VAL A 204 39.61 -9.77 -20.33
N VAL A 205 38.41 -9.45 -20.82
CA VAL A 205 37.64 -8.30 -20.34
C VAL A 205 37.32 -8.42 -18.84
N THR A 206 36.96 -9.62 -18.40
CA THR A 206 36.71 -9.94 -16.97
C THR A 206 37.94 -9.67 -16.11
N LEU A 207 39.12 -10.06 -16.60
CA LEU A 207 40.38 -9.78 -15.95
C LEU A 207 40.65 -8.28 -15.83
N VAL A 208 40.44 -7.52 -16.90
CA VAL A 208 40.58 -6.05 -16.88
C VAL A 208 39.63 -5.43 -15.84
N MET A 209 38.36 -5.84 -15.82
CA MET A 209 37.38 -5.39 -14.83
C MET A 209 37.81 -5.74 -13.39
N ALA A 210 38.43 -6.90 -13.16
CA ALA A 210 38.93 -7.30 -11.85
C ALA A 210 40.06 -6.41 -11.31
N TYR A 211 40.88 -5.82 -12.19
CA TYR A 211 41.92 -4.86 -11.81
C TYR A 211 41.38 -3.43 -11.62
N SER A 212 40.25 -3.10 -12.23
CA SER A 212 39.53 -1.84 -12.00
C SER A 212 38.88 -1.76 -10.61
N ILE A 213 38.69 -2.89 -9.92
CA ILE A 213 38.15 -2.94 -8.55
C ILE A 213 39.22 -2.52 -7.55
N GLU A 214 38.87 -1.59 -6.67
CA GLU A 214 39.73 -1.10 -5.60
C GLU A 214 40.13 -2.23 -4.61
N VAL A 215 41.36 -2.15 -4.09
CA VAL A 215 41.89 -3.16 -3.19
C VAL A 215 41.35 -2.93 -1.78
N VAL A 216 40.50 -3.84 -1.33
CA VAL A 216 40.01 -3.82 0.06
C VAL A 216 40.88 -4.75 0.93
N PRO A 217 41.41 -4.28 2.07
CA PRO A 217 42.25 -5.10 2.95
C PRO A 217 41.48 -6.26 3.58
N ALA A 218 42.21 -7.32 3.97
CA ALA A 218 41.61 -8.47 4.65
C ALA A 218 41.15 -8.07 6.07
N GLN A 219 39.94 -8.47 6.45
CA GLN A 219 39.35 -8.11 7.76
C GLN A 219 39.71 -9.11 8.86
N ASN A 220 39.94 -10.39 8.53
CA ASN A 220 40.20 -11.45 9.50
C ASN A 220 41.51 -12.19 9.21
N LYS A 221 42.14 -12.72 10.27
CA LYS A 221 43.32 -13.60 10.22
C LYS A 221 43.08 -14.88 11.02
N VAL A 222 42.04 -15.62 10.68
CA VAL A 222 41.68 -16.91 11.25
C VAL A 222 42.50 -18.03 10.58
N LEU A 223 43.28 -18.77 11.37
CA LEU A 223 44.04 -19.91 10.89
C LEU A 223 43.13 -21.02 10.33
N PHE A 224 43.56 -21.63 9.23
CA PHE A 224 42.84 -22.77 8.63
C PHE A 224 42.77 -23.95 9.62
N ARG A 225 41.56 -24.48 9.83
CA ARG A 225 41.32 -25.70 10.61
C ARG A 225 40.54 -26.69 9.78
N ARG A 226 40.81 -28.00 9.92
CA ARG A 226 40.09 -29.06 9.20
C ARG A 226 38.57 -29.03 9.42
N SER A 227 38.13 -28.52 10.57
CA SER A 227 36.70 -28.32 10.89
C SER A 227 35.97 -27.37 9.94
N ILE A 228 36.69 -26.49 9.23
CA ILE A 228 36.12 -25.53 8.27
C ILE A 228 35.57 -26.25 7.04
N ILE A 229 36.19 -27.36 6.61
CA ILE A 229 35.74 -28.12 5.43
C ILE A 229 34.32 -28.64 5.60
N ILE A 230 33.89 -28.88 6.85
CA ILE A 230 32.56 -29.39 7.20
C ILE A 230 31.68 -28.36 7.91
N SER A 231 32.09 -27.09 7.98
CA SER A 231 31.39 -26.07 8.77
C SER A 231 30.00 -25.75 8.21
N HIS A 232 29.81 -25.82 6.89
CA HIS A 232 28.51 -25.61 6.25
C HIS A 232 27.49 -26.71 6.55
N PHE A 233 27.94 -27.94 6.79
CA PHE A 233 27.06 -29.01 7.29
C PHE A 233 26.57 -28.72 8.70
N LYS A 234 27.43 -28.13 9.55
CA LYS A 234 27.00 -27.65 10.87
C LYS A 234 26.00 -26.49 10.75
N GLN A 235 26.29 -25.50 9.91
CA GLN A 235 25.37 -24.37 9.63
C GLN A 235 24.02 -24.85 9.06
N LEU A 236 24.03 -25.87 8.21
CA LEU A 236 22.82 -26.54 7.74
C LEU A 236 22.07 -27.21 8.91
N GLY A 237 22.78 -27.86 9.82
CA GLY A 237 22.20 -28.36 11.06
C GLY A 237 21.51 -27.24 11.87
N ASP A 238 22.20 -26.12 12.09
CA ASP A 238 21.71 -24.97 12.85
C ASP A 238 20.45 -24.36 12.18
N LEU A 239 20.45 -24.21 10.85
CA LEU A 239 19.29 -23.78 10.05
C LEU A 239 18.05 -24.65 10.32
N PHE A 240 18.23 -25.96 10.46
CA PHE A 240 17.13 -26.90 10.66
C PHE A 240 16.52 -26.88 12.08
N HIS A 241 17.19 -26.25 13.05
CA HIS A 241 16.66 -26.08 14.41
C HIS A 241 15.59 -24.98 14.48
N ALA A 242 15.74 -23.90 13.71
CA ALA A 242 14.78 -22.82 13.66
C ALA A 242 13.65 -23.12 12.66
N ARG A 243 12.43 -23.38 13.15
CA ARG A 243 11.30 -23.79 12.30
C ARG A 243 11.00 -22.80 11.15
N PRO A 244 10.94 -21.46 11.35
CA PRO A 244 10.69 -20.52 10.26
C PRO A 244 11.78 -20.57 9.20
N LEU A 245 13.06 -20.52 9.62
CA LEU A 245 14.21 -20.57 8.71
C LEU A 245 14.27 -21.89 7.93
N ARG A 246 14.04 -23.03 8.59
CA ARG A 246 13.99 -24.35 7.95
C ARG A 246 12.94 -24.43 6.85
N LEU A 247 11.70 -24.00 7.14
CA LEU A 247 10.61 -24.09 6.16
C LEU A 247 10.87 -23.18 4.95
N SER A 248 11.40 -21.99 5.19
CA SER A 248 11.74 -21.04 4.12
C SER A 248 12.90 -21.55 3.26
N ALA A 249 13.96 -22.07 3.88
CA ALA A 249 15.09 -22.65 3.16
C ALA A 249 14.70 -23.91 2.38
N LEU A 250 13.83 -24.76 2.92
CA LEU A 250 13.25 -25.88 2.16
C LEU A 250 12.42 -25.40 0.96
N GLY A 251 11.68 -24.30 1.10
CA GLY A 251 10.96 -23.66 0.00
C GLY A 251 11.91 -23.15 -1.09
N VAL A 252 12.99 -22.45 -0.71
CA VAL A 252 14.01 -22.00 -1.66
C VAL A 252 14.69 -23.17 -2.37
N ALA A 253 15.07 -24.22 -1.62
CA ALA A 253 15.70 -25.41 -2.18
C ALA A 253 14.76 -26.17 -3.13
N TYR A 254 13.47 -26.23 -2.81
CA TYR A 254 12.44 -26.80 -3.68
C TYR A 254 12.34 -26.05 -5.02
N PHE A 255 12.36 -24.72 -5.02
CA PHE A 255 12.36 -23.93 -6.25
C PHE A 255 13.56 -24.29 -7.16
N TRP A 256 14.76 -24.33 -6.60
CA TRP A 256 15.96 -24.67 -7.36
C TRP A 256 15.94 -26.10 -7.89
N ALA A 257 15.48 -27.06 -7.08
CA ALA A 257 15.29 -28.45 -7.52
C ALA A 257 14.25 -28.57 -8.64
N PHE A 258 13.11 -27.88 -8.51
CA PHE A 258 12.07 -27.82 -9.54
C PHE A 258 12.63 -27.26 -10.86
N GLY A 259 13.35 -26.13 -10.81
CA GLY A 259 13.99 -25.54 -11.98
C GLY A 259 15.00 -26.47 -12.65
N ALA A 260 15.81 -27.19 -11.87
CA ALA A 260 16.76 -28.17 -12.39
C ALA A 260 16.07 -29.33 -13.13
N ILE A 261 14.97 -29.86 -12.58
CA ILE A 261 14.20 -30.92 -13.27
C ILE A 261 13.55 -30.37 -14.55
N VAL A 262 12.89 -29.21 -14.49
CA VAL A 262 12.26 -28.61 -15.68
C VAL A 262 13.30 -28.39 -16.78
N GLN A 263 14.48 -27.86 -16.44
CA GLN A 263 15.58 -27.67 -17.38
C GLN A 263 15.96 -28.98 -18.07
N LEU A 264 16.21 -30.04 -17.30
CA LEU A 264 16.66 -31.29 -17.87
C LEU A 264 15.56 -32.04 -18.64
N VAL A 265 14.29 -31.91 -18.23
CA VAL A 265 13.16 -32.47 -18.99
C VAL A 265 13.01 -31.72 -20.31
N SER A 266 13.20 -30.40 -20.36
CA SER A 266 13.23 -29.65 -21.63
C SER A 266 14.37 -30.10 -22.54
N ILE A 267 15.56 -30.38 -21.99
CA ILE A 267 16.67 -30.95 -22.78
C ILE A 267 16.30 -32.35 -23.30
N GLN A 268 15.60 -33.17 -22.51
CA GLN A 268 15.09 -34.46 -22.95
C GLN A 268 14.10 -34.30 -24.11
N ILE A 269 13.14 -33.38 -24.02
CA ILE A 269 12.15 -33.13 -25.08
C ILE A 269 12.87 -32.72 -26.37
N ALA A 270 13.80 -31.76 -26.30
CA ALA A 270 14.57 -31.32 -27.46
C ALA A 270 15.32 -32.49 -28.13
N ARG A 271 15.86 -33.42 -27.36
CA ARG A 271 16.56 -34.62 -27.87
C ARG A 271 15.60 -35.63 -28.52
N GLU A 272 14.38 -35.75 -28.01
CA GLU A 272 13.36 -36.63 -28.59
C GLU A 272 12.77 -36.06 -29.89
N LEU A 273 12.64 -34.73 -29.99
CA LEU A 273 12.21 -34.05 -31.22
C LEU A 273 13.30 -34.02 -32.30
N TYR A 274 14.54 -33.76 -31.87
CA TYR A 274 15.71 -33.61 -32.72
C TYR A 274 16.78 -34.62 -32.25
N PRO A 275 16.71 -35.86 -32.76
CA PRO A 275 17.66 -36.91 -32.41
C PRO A 275 19.11 -36.55 -32.77
N ALA A 276 20.04 -37.30 -32.20
CA ALA A 276 21.46 -36.98 -32.24
C ALA A 276 22.00 -36.73 -33.66
N GLY A 277 22.69 -35.60 -33.83
CA GLY A 277 23.20 -35.14 -35.12
C GLY A 277 22.42 -33.95 -35.70
N ASP A 278 21.18 -33.73 -35.26
CA ASP A 278 20.34 -32.62 -35.70
C ASP A 278 20.79 -31.29 -35.07
N SER A 279 20.91 -30.27 -35.92
CA SER A 279 21.33 -28.92 -35.56
C SER A 279 20.29 -28.17 -34.72
N TYR A 280 19.00 -28.45 -34.90
CA TYR A 280 17.89 -27.77 -34.22
C TYR A 280 17.74 -28.18 -32.76
N PHE A 281 18.40 -29.26 -32.31
CA PHE A 281 18.43 -29.64 -30.90
C PHE A 281 18.83 -28.47 -29.99
N ALA A 282 19.88 -27.73 -30.36
CA ALA A 282 20.39 -26.62 -29.54
C ALA A 282 19.35 -25.49 -29.45
N SER A 283 18.84 -24.99 -30.59
CA SER A 283 17.86 -23.91 -30.64
C SER A 283 16.52 -24.29 -29.99
N SER A 284 16.04 -25.53 -30.16
CA SER A 284 14.83 -26.04 -29.49
C SER A 284 14.97 -26.01 -27.97
N SER A 285 16.09 -26.51 -27.43
CA SER A 285 16.37 -26.46 -25.99
C SER A 285 16.43 -25.01 -25.47
N ALA A 286 16.96 -24.09 -26.26
CA ALA A 286 17.05 -22.67 -25.91
C ALA A 286 15.69 -21.97 -25.90
N TRP A 287 14.79 -22.25 -26.86
CA TRP A 287 13.43 -21.70 -26.86
C TRP A 287 12.65 -22.14 -25.62
N MET A 288 12.77 -23.40 -25.21
CA MET A 288 12.12 -23.91 -24.00
C MET A 288 12.65 -23.21 -22.74
N MET A 289 13.97 -23.00 -22.66
CA MET A 289 14.58 -22.26 -21.55
C MET A 289 14.25 -20.78 -21.56
N LEU A 290 14.11 -20.15 -22.73
CA LEU A 290 13.62 -18.79 -22.84
C LEU A 290 12.17 -18.68 -22.37
N ALA A 291 11.30 -19.64 -22.71
CA ALA A 291 9.93 -19.65 -22.21
C ALA A 291 9.90 -19.76 -20.68
N ALA A 292 10.54 -20.78 -20.10
CA ALA A 292 10.61 -20.96 -18.64
C ALA A 292 11.27 -19.76 -17.95
N GLY A 293 12.45 -19.34 -18.41
CA GLY A 293 13.23 -18.24 -17.85
C GLY A 293 12.58 -16.87 -18.03
N GLY A 294 11.91 -16.62 -19.16
CA GLY A 294 11.12 -15.42 -19.39
C GLY A 294 9.92 -15.34 -18.45
N GLY A 295 9.26 -16.47 -18.20
CA GLY A 295 8.25 -16.60 -17.15
C GLY A 295 8.77 -16.22 -15.77
N ILE A 296 9.96 -16.74 -15.40
CA ILE A 296 10.64 -16.37 -14.14
C ILE A 296 10.92 -14.87 -14.09
N ALA A 297 11.47 -14.29 -15.15
CA ALA A 297 11.81 -12.87 -15.20
C ALA A 297 10.58 -11.96 -15.00
N VAL A 298 9.51 -12.19 -15.77
CA VAL A 298 8.26 -11.43 -15.67
C VAL A 298 7.62 -11.61 -14.28
N GLY A 299 7.54 -12.85 -13.81
CA GLY A 299 6.94 -13.14 -12.51
C GLY A 299 7.77 -12.59 -11.34
N SER A 300 9.11 -12.57 -11.44
CA SER A 300 9.97 -11.96 -10.43
C SER A 300 9.78 -10.45 -10.33
N ILE A 301 9.63 -9.74 -11.46
CA ILE A 301 9.36 -8.29 -11.48
C ILE A 301 8.00 -8.02 -10.82
N LEU A 302 6.95 -8.75 -11.20
CA LEU A 302 5.62 -8.57 -10.62
C LEU A 302 5.57 -8.94 -9.15
N ALA A 303 6.21 -10.04 -8.74
CA ALA A 303 6.32 -10.42 -7.34
C ALA A 303 7.08 -9.35 -6.54
N ALA A 304 8.16 -8.78 -7.08
CA ALA A 304 8.89 -7.69 -6.43
C ALA A 304 8.03 -6.42 -6.30
N MET A 305 7.23 -6.07 -7.32
CA MET A 305 6.29 -4.95 -7.25
C MET A 305 5.22 -5.15 -6.16
N ILE A 306 4.70 -6.37 -6.02
CA ILE A 306 3.71 -6.70 -4.97
C ILE A 306 4.35 -6.67 -3.58
N ASN A 307 5.59 -7.13 -3.44
CA ASN A 307 6.34 -7.16 -2.18
C ASN A 307 7.02 -5.82 -1.81
N LYS A 308 6.76 -4.71 -2.53
CA LYS A 308 7.50 -3.45 -2.38
C LYS A 308 7.44 -2.86 -0.96
N GLN A 309 6.30 -2.99 -0.28
CA GLN A 309 6.08 -2.41 1.05
C GLN A 309 6.24 -3.43 2.19
N HIS A 310 5.87 -4.69 1.95
CA HIS A 310 5.97 -5.78 2.92
C HIS A 310 6.01 -7.13 2.21
N ILE A 311 6.53 -8.15 2.89
CA ILE A 311 6.66 -9.49 2.34
C ILE A 311 5.29 -10.20 2.34
N GLU A 312 4.69 -10.31 1.16
CA GLU A 312 3.40 -10.93 0.90
C GLU A 312 3.55 -12.45 0.69
N LEU A 313 3.64 -13.19 1.79
CA LEU A 313 3.70 -14.66 1.79
C LEU A 313 2.46 -15.33 1.15
N GLY A 314 1.36 -14.59 0.95
CA GLY A 314 0.17 -15.08 0.25
C GLY A 314 0.43 -15.44 -1.22
N LEU A 315 1.51 -14.92 -1.82
CA LEU A 315 1.93 -15.25 -3.18
C LEU A 315 2.43 -16.69 -3.32
N LEU A 316 2.93 -17.33 -2.25
CA LEU A 316 3.47 -18.70 -2.32
C LEU A 316 2.41 -19.72 -2.79
N PRO A 317 1.22 -19.81 -2.15
CA PRO A 317 0.14 -20.65 -2.64
C PRO A 317 -0.31 -20.32 -4.07
N LEU A 318 -0.36 -19.04 -4.43
CA LEU A 318 -0.75 -18.62 -5.79
C LEU A 318 0.27 -19.12 -6.82
N GLY A 319 1.57 -18.94 -6.54
CA GLY A 319 2.66 -19.48 -7.35
C GLY A 319 2.58 -21.00 -7.48
N GLY A 320 2.33 -21.71 -6.38
CA GLY A 320 2.15 -23.16 -6.38
C GLY A 320 0.96 -23.65 -7.21
N ILE A 321 -0.19 -22.95 -7.17
CA ILE A 321 -1.36 -23.25 -8.01
C ILE A 321 -1.01 -23.07 -9.48
N ILE A 322 -0.36 -21.97 -9.85
CA ILE A 322 0.07 -21.71 -11.23
C ILE A 322 1.05 -22.79 -11.69
N MET A 323 2.07 -23.13 -10.88
CA MET A 323 3.01 -24.20 -11.19
C MET A 323 2.30 -25.55 -11.37
N THR A 324 1.32 -25.88 -10.52
CA THR A 324 0.56 -27.12 -10.59
C THR A 324 -0.22 -27.20 -11.90
N ILE A 325 -1.00 -26.15 -12.20
CA ILE A 325 -1.82 -26.09 -13.43
C ILE A 325 -0.91 -26.18 -14.65
N SER A 326 0.16 -25.38 -14.70
CA SER A 326 1.09 -25.39 -15.84
C SER A 326 1.81 -26.73 -16.00
N ALA A 327 2.29 -27.35 -14.92
CA ALA A 327 2.95 -28.67 -15.00
C ALA A 327 2.00 -29.77 -15.49
N LEU A 328 0.73 -29.76 -15.06
CA LEU A 328 -0.28 -30.71 -15.54
C LEU A 328 -0.68 -30.43 -16.99
N LEU A 329 -0.84 -29.17 -17.38
CA LEU A 329 -1.15 -28.80 -18.77
C LEU A 329 -0.04 -29.21 -19.74
N LEU A 330 1.24 -29.15 -19.33
CA LEU A 330 2.36 -29.61 -20.15
C LEU A 330 2.24 -31.09 -20.54
N THR A 331 1.55 -31.91 -19.75
CA THR A 331 1.32 -33.33 -20.09
C THR A 331 0.38 -33.53 -21.28
N LEU A 332 -0.44 -32.53 -21.58
CA LEU A 332 -1.47 -32.56 -22.62
C LEU A 332 -1.07 -31.75 -23.87
N THR A 333 -0.04 -30.92 -23.76
CA THR A 333 0.44 -30.06 -24.85
C THR A 333 1.35 -30.81 -25.81
N GLN A 334 1.26 -30.49 -27.10
CA GLN A 334 2.27 -30.91 -28.07
C GLN A 334 3.50 -30.00 -27.98
N PRO A 335 4.73 -30.54 -27.96
CA PRO A 335 5.95 -29.74 -27.94
C PRO A 335 6.01 -28.70 -29.07
N GLU A 336 6.73 -27.60 -28.80
CA GLU A 336 6.96 -26.48 -29.73
C GLU A 336 5.73 -25.71 -30.24
N THR A 337 4.54 -26.02 -29.75
CA THR A 337 3.36 -25.18 -29.99
C THR A 337 3.41 -23.90 -29.16
N ALA A 338 2.74 -22.83 -29.61
CA ALA A 338 2.62 -21.59 -28.83
C ALA A 338 2.04 -21.84 -27.43
N PHE A 339 1.08 -22.77 -27.33
CA PHE A 339 0.48 -23.15 -26.05
C PHE A 339 1.45 -23.91 -25.14
N PHE A 340 2.33 -24.76 -25.68
CA PHE A 340 3.42 -25.40 -24.92
C PHE A 340 4.37 -24.36 -24.33
N TYR A 341 4.86 -23.40 -25.14
CA TYR A 341 5.74 -22.33 -24.66
C TYR A 341 5.05 -21.43 -23.64
N ALA A 342 3.78 -21.06 -23.85
CA ALA A 342 3.01 -20.28 -22.88
C ALA A 342 2.84 -21.03 -21.55
N THR A 343 2.60 -22.34 -21.61
CA THR A 343 2.46 -23.17 -20.40
C THR A 343 3.79 -23.32 -19.67
N LEU A 344 4.90 -23.49 -20.40
CA LEU A 344 6.24 -23.55 -19.84
C LEU A 344 6.64 -22.20 -19.21
N ALA A 345 6.29 -21.08 -19.85
CA ALA A 345 6.41 -19.75 -19.24
C ALA A 345 5.55 -19.61 -17.97
N GLY A 346 4.33 -20.17 -17.98
CA GLY A 346 3.49 -20.27 -16.79
C GLY A 346 4.16 -21.00 -15.63
N THR A 347 4.89 -22.10 -15.90
CA THR A 347 5.66 -22.80 -14.84
C THR A 347 6.72 -21.90 -14.22
N GLY A 348 7.48 -21.17 -15.03
CA GLY A 348 8.49 -20.22 -14.56
C GLY A 348 7.89 -19.04 -13.79
N PHE A 349 6.78 -18.50 -14.28
CA PHE A 349 6.03 -17.44 -13.61
C PHE A 349 5.56 -17.88 -12.22
N GLY A 350 4.89 -19.04 -12.13
CA GLY A 350 4.45 -19.59 -10.85
C GLY A 350 5.61 -19.86 -9.90
N ALA A 351 6.73 -20.38 -10.42
CA ALA A 351 7.94 -20.63 -9.64
C ALA A 351 8.53 -19.35 -9.05
N SER A 352 8.51 -18.23 -9.77
CA SER A 352 8.97 -16.93 -9.24
C SER A 352 8.04 -16.35 -8.16
N PHE A 353 6.72 -16.49 -8.32
CA PHE A 353 5.73 -16.08 -7.32
C PHE A 353 5.87 -16.89 -6.02
N PHE A 354 6.35 -18.12 -6.13
CA PHE A 354 6.74 -18.93 -4.98
C PHE A 354 8.08 -18.48 -4.37
N PHE A 355 9.12 -18.32 -5.20
CA PHE A 355 10.50 -18.09 -4.79
C PHE A 355 10.77 -16.71 -4.19
N VAL A 356 10.32 -15.63 -4.84
CA VAL A 356 10.64 -14.25 -4.43
C VAL A 356 10.22 -13.97 -2.97
N PRO A 357 8.95 -14.17 -2.56
CA PRO A 357 8.52 -13.92 -1.19
C PRO A 357 9.17 -14.86 -0.16
N VAL A 358 9.38 -16.14 -0.47
CA VAL A 358 10.00 -17.08 0.49
C VAL A 358 11.48 -16.78 0.71
N ASN A 359 12.19 -16.37 -0.35
CA ASN A 359 13.59 -15.97 -0.28
C ASN A 359 13.76 -14.63 0.47
N ALA A 360 12.85 -13.68 0.25
CA ALA A 360 12.81 -12.43 1.01
C ALA A 360 12.57 -12.70 2.50
N PHE A 361 11.58 -13.55 2.81
CA PHE A 361 11.25 -13.92 4.20
C PHE A 361 12.41 -14.65 4.90
N LEU A 362 13.11 -15.54 4.20
CA LEU A 362 14.30 -16.19 4.74
C LEU A 362 15.38 -15.18 5.15
N GLN A 363 15.60 -14.13 4.34
CA GLN A 363 16.62 -13.11 4.61
C GLN A 363 16.22 -12.14 5.72
N ASP A 364 14.92 -11.82 5.81
CA ASP A 364 14.36 -10.90 6.81
C ASP A 364 14.36 -11.51 8.22
N GLU A 365 14.01 -12.79 8.34
CA GLU A 365 13.99 -13.53 9.62
C GLU A 365 15.39 -13.89 10.15
N CYS A 366 16.45 -13.68 9.36
CA CYS A 366 17.81 -13.94 9.81
C CYS A 366 18.29 -12.84 10.77
N ASP A 367 18.82 -13.24 11.92
CA ASP A 367 19.65 -12.37 12.77
C ASP A 367 20.75 -11.71 11.90
N PRO A 368 20.85 -10.37 11.86
CA PRO A 368 21.87 -9.66 11.09
C PRO A 368 23.31 -10.15 11.33
N SER A 369 23.62 -10.61 12.55
CA SER A 369 24.94 -11.12 12.93
C SER A 369 25.24 -12.52 12.39
N GLN A 370 24.20 -13.33 12.15
CA GLN A 370 24.33 -14.72 11.68
C GLN A 370 23.85 -14.94 10.25
N ARG A 371 23.32 -13.91 9.58
CA ARG A 371 22.76 -13.97 8.23
C ARG A 371 23.68 -14.68 7.23
N GLY A 372 24.98 -14.40 7.24
CA GLY A 372 25.95 -15.06 6.36
C GLY A 372 26.01 -16.58 6.56
N ASN A 373 25.99 -17.05 7.81
CA ASN A 373 26.01 -18.47 8.16
C ASN A 373 24.71 -19.17 7.74
N THR A 374 23.56 -18.53 8.00
CA THR A 374 22.25 -19.08 7.62
C THR A 374 22.11 -19.18 6.10
N LEU A 375 22.54 -18.15 5.36
CA LEU A 375 22.53 -18.17 3.89
C LEU A 375 23.50 -19.21 3.32
N ALA A 376 24.67 -19.42 3.94
CA ALA A 376 25.59 -20.49 3.56
C ALA A 376 24.96 -21.89 3.74
N GLY A 377 24.29 -22.13 4.87
CA GLY A 377 23.51 -23.35 5.11
C GLY A 377 22.39 -23.53 4.08
N SER A 378 21.63 -22.48 3.79
CA SER A 378 20.58 -22.50 2.75
C SER A 378 21.15 -22.79 1.36
N ASN A 379 22.28 -22.21 1.00
CA ASN A 379 22.92 -22.45 -0.31
C ASN A 379 23.40 -23.89 -0.46
N LEU A 380 23.94 -24.50 0.61
CA LEU A 380 24.26 -25.93 0.62
C LEU A 380 22.99 -26.77 0.38
N LEU A 381 21.90 -26.46 1.08
CA LEU A 381 20.62 -27.15 0.89
C LEU A 381 20.11 -27.04 -0.55
N ASN A 382 20.22 -25.86 -1.16
CA ASN A 382 19.86 -25.64 -2.57
C ASN A 382 20.67 -26.54 -3.51
N CYS A 383 22.00 -26.61 -3.30
CA CYS A 383 22.88 -27.45 -4.11
C CYS A 383 22.57 -28.94 -3.94
N LEU A 384 22.31 -29.40 -2.71
CA LEU A 384 21.92 -30.78 -2.42
C LEU A 384 20.56 -31.12 -3.05
N ALA A 385 19.60 -30.21 -3.02
CA ALA A 385 18.29 -30.39 -3.62
C ALA A 385 18.37 -30.46 -5.15
N MET A 386 19.15 -29.58 -5.79
CA MET A 386 19.42 -29.66 -7.24
C MET A 386 20.15 -30.95 -7.61
N PHE A 387 21.14 -31.38 -6.82
CA PHE A 387 21.85 -32.64 -7.03
C PHE A 387 20.89 -33.84 -6.96
N GLY A 388 20.01 -33.86 -5.95
CA GLY A 388 18.95 -34.85 -5.82
C GLY A 388 17.97 -34.84 -7.00
N ALA A 389 17.59 -33.66 -7.50
CA ALA A 389 16.76 -33.50 -8.69
C ALA A 389 17.40 -34.10 -9.95
N VAL A 390 18.70 -33.88 -10.18
CA VAL A 390 19.43 -34.47 -11.30
C VAL A 390 19.44 -36.00 -11.20
N LEU A 391 19.70 -36.56 -10.01
CA LEU A 391 19.66 -38.01 -9.78
C LEU A 391 18.26 -38.61 -9.94
N LEU A 392 17.24 -37.91 -9.46
CA LEU A 392 15.85 -38.32 -9.60
C LEU A 392 15.49 -38.43 -11.07
N GLN A 393 15.76 -37.40 -11.87
CA GLN A 393 15.43 -37.43 -13.29
C GLN A 393 16.24 -38.50 -14.05
N LEU A 394 17.53 -38.70 -13.72
CA LEU A 394 18.31 -39.84 -14.22
C LEU A 394 17.62 -41.19 -13.96
N LEU A 395 17.07 -41.38 -12.75
CA LEU A 395 16.32 -42.57 -12.39
C LEU A 395 15.04 -42.70 -13.23
N LEU A 396 14.28 -41.61 -13.42
CA LEU A 396 13.05 -41.63 -14.23
C LEU A 396 13.34 -42.02 -15.69
N ILE A 397 14.43 -41.52 -16.28
CA ILE A 397 14.86 -41.92 -17.63
C ILE A 397 15.24 -43.40 -17.67
N LYS A 398 15.97 -43.91 -16.67
CA LYS A 398 16.33 -45.34 -16.60
C LYS A 398 15.13 -46.26 -16.44
N LEU A 399 14.08 -45.79 -15.77
CA LEU A 399 12.80 -46.50 -15.66
C LEU A 399 11.95 -46.42 -16.93
N GLY A 400 12.40 -45.70 -17.96
CA GLY A 400 11.70 -45.58 -19.25
C GLY A 400 10.51 -44.63 -19.22
N LEU A 401 10.43 -43.71 -18.23
CA LEU A 401 9.31 -42.77 -18.15
C LEU A 401 9.45 -41.66 -19.22
N SER A 402 8.37 -41.44 -19.97
CA SER A 402 8.31 -40.36 -20.95
C SER A 402 8.33 -38.98 -20.28
N TRP A 403 8.69 -37.94 -21.02
CA TRP A 403 8.70 -36.57 -20.47
C TRP A 403 7.31 -36.12 -19.99
N GLN A 404 6.20 -36.58 -20.61
CA GLN A 404 4.84 -36.30 -20.12
C GLN A 404 4.60 -36.96 -18.76
N GLN A 405 5.04 -38.21 -18.57
CA GLN A 405 4.94 -38.91 -17.29
C GLN A 405 5.80 -38.22 -16.24
N GLN A 406 7.00 -37.74 -16.60
CA GLN A 406 7.84 -36.96 -15.69
C GLN A 406 7.16 -35.65 -15.27
N PHE A 407 6.57 -34.89 -16.21
CA PHE A 407 5.78 -33.70 -15.87
C PHE A 407 4.52 -34.01 -15.05
N LEU A 408 3.90 -35.18 -15.23
CA LEU A 408 2.80 -35.63 -14.37
C LEU A 408 3.27 -35.87 -12.93
N LEU A 409 4.38 -36.57 -12.72
CA LEU A 409 4.97 -36.75 -11.39
C LEU A 409 5.36 -35.40 -10.75
N ILE A 410 5.95 -34.50 -11.53
CA ILE A 410 6.27 -33.14 -11.11
C ILE A 410 4.97 -32.40 -10.72
N GLY A 411 3.93 -32.46 -11.55
CA GLY A 411 2.63 -31.84 -11.27
C GLY A 411 1.98 -32.35 -9.99
N ILE A 412 2.06 -33.66 -9.73
CA ILE A 412 1.55 -34.28 -8.48
C ILE A 412 2.36 -33.80 -7.27
N THR A 413 3.69 -33.77 -7.37
CA THR A 413 4.55 -33.30 -6.27
C THR A 413 4.37 -31.82 -5.99
N VAL A 414 4.24 -30.98 -7.03
CA VAL A 414 3.93 -29.55 -6.92
C VAL A 414 2.55 -29.35 -6.31
N CYS A 415 1.55 -30.15 -6.69
CA CYS A 415 0.20 -30.10 -6.12
C CYS A 415 0.23 -30.41 -4.61
N ALA A 416 0.95 -31.47 -4.21
CA ALA A 416 1.10 -31.84 -2.81
C ALA A 416 1.84 -30.75 -2.00
N ALA A 417 2.91 -30.18 -2.56
CA ALA A 417 3.64 -29.07 -1.95
C ALA A 417 2.74 -27.82 -1.82
N THR A 418 1.99 -27.49 -2.87
CA THR A 418 1.04 -26.36 -2.88
C THR A 418 -0.03 -26.54 -1.81
N TRP A 419 -0.61 -27.73 -1.70
CA TRP A 419 -1.58 -28.05 -0.66
C TRP A 419 -1.00 -27.93 0.75
N TYR A 420 0.24 -28.39 0.95
CA TYR A 420 0.95 -28.23 2.22
C TYR A 420 1.15 -26.74 2.57
N VAL A 421 1.58 -25.93 1.60
CA VAL A 421 1.80 -24.49 1.79
C VAL A 421 0.48 -23.75 2.04
N MET A 422 -0.61 -24.13 1.36
CA MET A 422 -1.96 -23.59 1.64
C MET A 422 -2.41 -23.89 3.08
N ARG A 423 -2.06 -25.05 3.63
CA ARG A 423 -2.32 -25.40 5.04
C ARG A 423 -1.41 -24.67 6.01
N LEU A 424 -0.18 -24.35 5.60
CA LEU A 424 0.77 -23.59 6.41
C LEU A 424 0.43 -22.10 6.47
N LEU A 425 -0.03 -21.52 5.36
CA LEU A 425 -0.26 -20.08 5.17
C LEU A 425 -1.71 -19.73 4.76
N PRO A 426 -2.76 -20.30 5.39
CA PRO A 426 -4.14 -20.04 4.98
C PRO A 426 -4.52 -18.57 5.18
N ARG A 427 -3.97 -17.93 6.21
CA ARG A 427 -4.23 -16.51 6.50
C ARG A 427 -3.61 -15.60 5.44
N ALA A 428 -2.32 -15.81 5.11
CA ALA A 428 -1.65 -14.98 4.13
C ALA A 428 -2.32 -15.07 2.75
N PHE A 429 -2.73 -16.29 2.34
CA PHE A 429 -3.41 -16.49 1.07
C PHE A 429 -4.80 -15.84 1.01
N LEU A 430 -5.63 -16.05 2.04
CA LEU A 430 -6.96 -15.46 2.11
C LEU A 430 -6.89 -13.93 2.20
N LYS A 431 -5.90 -13.38 2.93
CA LYS A 431 -5.65 -11.95 2.98
C LYS A 431 -5.30 -11.41 1.60
N LEU A 432 -4.37 -12.04 0.87
CA LEU A 432 -4.03 -11.66 -0.51
C LEU A 432 -5.26 -11.66 -1.42
N LEU A 433 -6.06 -12.74 -1.40
CA LEU A 433 -7.26 -12.85 -2.23
C LEU A 433 -8.29 -11.76 -1.88
N THR A 434 -8.50 -11.51 -0.59
CA THR A 434 -9.44 -10.50 -0.11
C THR A 434 -8.97 -9.09 -0.50
N MET A 435 -7.69 -8.76 -0.27
CA MET A 435 -7.14 -7.45 -0.61
C MET A 435 -7.13 -7.20 -2.12
N SER A 436 -6.76 -8.20 -2.93
CA SER A 436 -6.80 -8.12 -4.39
C SER A 436 -8.21 -7.91 -4.91
N THR A 437 -9.19 -8.65 -4.35
CA THR A 437 -10.61 -8.49 -4.71
C THR A 437 -11.12 -7.11 -4.32
N LEU A 438 -10.76 -6.60 -3.14
CA LEU A 438 -11.14 -5.27 -2.71
C LEU A 438 -10.55 -4.19 -3.60
N ARG A 439 -9.27 -4.28 -3.99
CA ARG A 439 -8.64 -3.31 -4.89
C ARG A 439 -9.23 -3.34 -6.32
N ALA A 440 -9.76 -4.49 -6.75
CA ALA A 440 -10.45 -4.61 -8.03
C ALA A 440 -11.87 -3.99 -8.00
N ILE A 441 -12.59 -4.15 -6.88
CA ILE A 441 -13.96 -3.64 -6.72
C ILE A 441 -13.97 -2.17 -6.25
N TYR A 442 -12.99 -1.77 -5.45
CA TYR A 442 -12.89 -0.45 -4.83
C TYR A 442 -11.61 0.25 -5.27
N ARG A 443 -11.75 1.44 -5.85
CA ARG A 443 -10.61 2.32 -6.12
C ARG A 443 -10.31 3.10 -4.85
N ILE A 444 -9.34 2.60 -4.09
CA ILE A 444 -8.92 3.20 -2.81
C ILE A 444 -7.87 4.28 -3.10
N GLU A 445 -8.21 5.52 -2.81
CA GLU A 445 -7.30 6.67 -2.84
C GLU A 445 -6.89 6.99 -1.39
N THR A 446 -5.59 7.10 -1.15
CA THR A 446 -5.03 7.39 0.17
C THR A 446 -4.42 8.79 0.19
N ILE A 447 -4.74 9.55 1.23
CA ILE A 447 -4.27 10.93 1.42
C ILE A 447 -3.49 10.97 2.75
N GLY A 448 -2.27 11.48 2.73
CA GLY A 448 -1.42 11.61 3.93
C GLY A 448 -0.92 10.29 4.50
N ALA A 449 -0.83 9.20 3.71
CA ALA A 449 -0.35 7.90 4.19
C ALA A 449 1.09 7.95 4.75
N ASP A 450 1.90 8.88 4.26
CA ASP A 450 3.25 9.22 4.71
C ASP A 450 3.30 9.83 6.13
N ARG A 451 2.18 10.36 6.64
CA ARG A 451 2.07 10.87 8.02
C ARG A 451 2.09 9.75 9.07
N MET A 452 1.98 8.47 8.66
CA MET A 452 2.04 7.35 9.58
C MET A 452 3.50 7.06 10.01
N PRO A 453 3.82 7.06 11.31
CA PRO A 453 5.17 6.72 11.79
C PRO A 453 5.62 5.33 11.35
N GLU A 454 6.86 5.22 10.87
CA GLU A 454 7.45 3.93 10.42
C GLU A 454 7.57 2.90 11.56
N LYS A 455 7.83 3.38 12.79
CA LYS A 455 8.05 2.55 13.99
C LYS A 455 7.25 3.09 15.18
N GLY A 456 7.10 2.26 16.21
CA GLY A 456 6.36 2.61 17.43
C GLY A 456 4.86 2.33 17.33
N GLY A 457 4.19 2.38 18.49
CA GLY A 457 2.77 2.10 18.61
C GLY A 457 1.89 3.27 18.20
N VAL A 458 0.86 3.00 17.39
CA VAL A 458 -0.10 4.02 16.92
C VAL A 458 -1.52 3.56 17.20
N LEU A 459 -2.34 4.44 17.77
CA LEU A 459 -3.77 4.24 17.97
C LEU A 459 -4.54 4.99 16.89
N LEU A 460 -5.12 4.26 15.93
CA LEU A 460 -5.97 4.82 14.88
C LEU A 460 -7.38 5.07 15.41
N THR A 461 -7.90 6.27 15.14
CA THR A 461 -9.26 6.67 15.54
C THR A 461 -10.08 7.13 14.33
N PRO A 462 -10.62 6.20 13.53
CA PRO A 462 -11.43 6.52 12.36
C PRO A 462 -12.92 6.72 12.67
N ASN A 463 -13.65 7.41 11.79
CA ASN A 463 -15.11 7.39 11.76
C ASN A 463 -15.64 6.00 11.35
N HIS A 464 -16.87 5.64 11.75
CA HIS A 464 -17.43 4.30 11.54
C HIS A 464 -18.70 4.29 10.67
N ILE A 465 -18.52 4.12 9.35
CA ILE A 465 -19.57 4.26 8.34
C ILE A 465 -20.10 2.90 7.84
N SER A 466 -19.25 1.88 7.72
CA SER A 466 -19.57 0.64 7.01
C SER A 466 -18.94 -0.60 7.65
N TYR A 467 -19.54 -1.77 7.43
CA TYR A 467 -18.92 -3.04 7.82
C TYR A 467 -17.60 -3.31 7.08
N LEU A 468 -17.34 -2.59 5.99
CA LEU A 468 -16.12 -2.72 5.20
C LEU A 468 -14.97 -1.84 5.72
N ASP A 469 -15.21 -0.95 6.70
CA ASP A 469 -14.24 0.03 7.19
C ASP A 469 -12.91 -0.62 7.56
N ALA A 470 -12.94 -1.72 8.32
CA ALA A 470 -11.74 -2.43 8.74
C ALA A 470 -10.93 -3.00 7.57
N LEU A 471 -11.61 -3.49 6.53
CA LEU A 471 -10.94 -4.06 5.35
C LEU A 471 -10.33 -2.96 4.46
N ILE A 472 -11.03 -1.84 4.30
CA ILE A 472 -10.51 -0.68 3.56
C ILE A 472 -9.34 -0.05 4.30
N LEU A 473 -9.43 0.11 5.62
CA LEU A 473 -8.31 0.59 6.45
C LEU A 473 -7.11 -0.33 6.35
N THR A 474 -7.31 -1.66 6.35
CA THR A 474 -6.22 -2.62 6.14
C THR A 474 -5.57 -2.45 4.76
N ALA A 475 -6.36 -2.17 3.73
CA ALA A 475 -5.87 -2.00 2.37
C ALA A 475 -5.20 -0.64 2.11
N ALA A 476 -5.59 0.39 2.87
CA ALA A 476 -5.11 1.77 2.78
C ALA A 476 -3.92 2.08 3.71
N SER A 477 -3.84 1.40 4.86
CA SER A 477 -2.80 1.64 5.86
C SER A 477 -1.44 1.10 5.41
N PRO A 478 -0.35 1.89 5.54
CA PRO A 478 1.01 1.41 5.22
C PRO A 478 1.53 0.39 6.23
N ARG A 479 0.94 0.31 7.43
CA ARG A 479 1.30 -0.67 8.47
C ARG A 479 0.13 -1.61 8.79
N PRO A 480 0.39 -2.88 9.18
CA PRO A 480 -0.66 -3.81 9.58
C PRO A 480 -1.50 -3.28 10.76
N VAL A 481 -2.82 -3.16 10.56
CA VAL A 481 -3.77 -2.65 11.55
C VAL A 481 -4.44 -3.79 12.31
N ARG A 482 -4.47 -3.72 13.64
CA ARG A 482 -5.23 -4.63 14.51
C ARG A 482 -6.52 -3.95 14.97
N PHE A 483 -7.66 -4.59 14.72
CA PHE A 483 -8.97 -4.02 15.08
C PHE A 483 -9.46 -4.58 16.41
N LEU A 484 -10.14 -3.76 17.22
CA LEU A 484 -10.86 -4.24 18.39
C LEU A 484 -12.30 -4.62 18.01
N MET A 485 -12.76 -5.83 18.34
CA MET A 485 -14.13 -6.26 18.04
C MET A 485 -14.76 -7.05 19.19
N VAL A 486 -16.04 -6.80 19.47
CA VAL A 486 -16.77 -7.48 20.54
C VAL A 486 -16.85 -8.99 20.30
N SER A 487 -16.56 -9.76 21.35
CA SER A 487 -16.41 -11.23 21.32
C SER A 487 -17.63 -11.99 20.78
N HIS A 488 -18.84 -11.43 20.85
CA HIS A 488 -20.03 -12.08 20.31
C HIS A 488 -20.01 -12.17 18.77
N TYR A 489 -19.38 -11.21 18.07
CA TYR A 489 -19.22 -11.27 16.61
C TYR A 489 -18.28 -12.40 16.18
N PHE A 490 -17.30 -12.76 17.01
CA PHE A 490 -16.44 -13.92 16.76
C PHE A 490 -17.19 -15.26 16.78
N LYS A 491 -18.37 -15.33 17.42
CA LYS A 491 -19.21 -16.53 17.42
C LYS A 491 -19.94 -16.75 16.09
N LYS A 492 -20.08 -15.72 15.25
CA LYS A 492 -20.68 -15.86 13.91
C LYS A 492 -19.64 -16.52 12.98
N PRO A 493 -19.98 -17.61 12.27
CA PRO A 493 -18.99 -18.44 11.58
C PRO A 493 -18.24 -17.71 10.47
N LEU A 494 -18.90 -16.85 9.69
CA LEU A 494 -18.24 -16.08 8.62
C LEU A 494 -17.46 -14.88 9.19
N VAL A 495 -18.10 -14.06 10.04
CA VAL A 495 -17.50 -12.86 10.63
C VAL A 495 -16.31 -13.22 11.53
N GLY A 496 -16.42 -14.27 12.33
CA GLY A 496 -15.34 -14.75 13.19
C GLY A 496 -14.14 -15.30 12.41
N LYS A 497 -14.36 -15.92 11.24
CA LYS A 497 -13.26 -16.36 10.35
C LYS A 497 -12.52 -15.15 9.76
N VAL A 498 -13.26 -14.14 9.29
CA VAL A 498 -12.67 -12.89 8.77
C VAL A 498 -11.95 -12.11 9.87
N ALA A 499 -12.54 -11.98 11.06
CA ALA A 499 -11.89 -11.29 12.18
C ALA A 499 -10.57 -11.94 12.62
N LYS A 500 -10.51 -13.29 12.63
CA LYS A 500 -9.28 -14.04 12.89
C LYS A 500 -8.24 -13.91 11.76
N LEU A 501 -8.68 -13.60 10.55
CA LEU A 501 -7.81 -13.41 9.37
C LEU A 501 -7.06 -12.07 9.43
N PHE A 502 -7.69 -11.04 9.98
CA PHE A 502 -7.18 -9.67 10.08
C PHE A 502 -6.68 -9.30 11.48
N ASP A 503 -6.21 -10.30 12.25
CA ASP A 503 -5.66 -10.16 13.61
C ASP A 503 -6.48 -9.22 14.52
N THR A 504 -7.81 -9.34 14.41
CA THR A 504 -8.75 -8.59 15.25
C THR A 504 -8.70 -9.12 16.68
N VAL A 505 -8.55 -8.22 17.65
CA VAL A 505 -8.49 -8.52 19.07
C VAL A 505 -9.91 -8.66 19.62
N PRO A 506 -10.29 -9.83 20.16
CA PRO A 506 -11.59 -10.02 20.78
C PRO A 506 -11.67 -9.27 22.11
N ILE A 507 -12.71 -8.46 22.29
CA ILE A 507 -12.96 -7.73 23.54
C ILE A 507 -14.29 -8.15 24.17
N SER A 508 -14.35 -8.18 25.50
CA SER A 508 -15.60 -8.46 26.21
C SER A 508 -16.50 -7.22 26.21
N GLY A 509 -17.74 -7.37 25.72
CA GLY A 509 -18.73 -6.30 25.77
C GLY A 509 -19.17 -5.94 27.19
N THR A 510 -18.97 -6.84 28.16
CA THR A 510 -19.35 -6.62 29.58
C THR A 510 -18.21 -6.10 30.44
N ARG A 511 -16.95 -6.13 29.96
CA ARG A 511 -15.77 -5.66 30.70
C ARG A 511 -14.91 -4.73 29.86
N ALA A 512 -15.36 -3.48 29.73
CA ALA A 512 -14.65 -2.44 28.98
C ALA A 512 -13.19 -2.22 29.44
N LYS A 513 -12.88 -2.46 30.72
CA LYS A 513 -11.52 -2.30 31.28
C LYS A 513 -10.51 -3.31 30.72
N ASP A 514 -10.93 -4.54 30.45
CA ASP A 514 -10.05 -5.59 29.91
C ASP A 514 -9.69 -5.28 28.46
N ALA A 515 -10.65 -4.77 27.67
CA ALA A 515 -10.45 -4.32 26.30
C ALA A 515 -9.40 -3.22 26.18
N ILE A 516 -9.48 -2.21 27.07
CA ILE A 516 -8.54 -1.09 27.14
C ILE A 516 -7.13 -1.59 27.48
N LYS A 517 -7.01 -2.55 28.39
CA LYS A 517 -5.70 -3.10 28.80
C LYS A 517 -5.01 -3.84 27.65
N VAL A 518 -5.72 -4.75 26.97
CA VAL A 518 -5.18 -5.52 25.84
C VAL A 518 -4.80 -4.60 24.68
N ALA A 519 -5.62 -3.60 24.38
CA ALA A 519 -5.29 -2.60 23.37
C ALA A 519 -4.03 -1.81 23.74
N ALA A 520 -3.92 -1.34 24.98
CA ALA A 520 -2.78 -0.56 25.44
C ALA A 520 -1.46 -1.37 25.48
N GLU A 521 -1.52 -2.67 25.78
CA GLU A 521 -0.36 -3.57 25.70
C GLU A 521 0.05 -3.79 24.24
N SER A 522 -0.89 -4.08 23.35
CA SER A 522 -0.59 -4.28 21.92
C SER A 522 0.01 -3.03 21.27
N VAL A 523 -0.44 -1.83 21.66
CA VAL A 523 0.16 -0.59 21.15
C VAL A 523 1.56 -0.39 21.72
N ARG A 524 1.81 -0.69 23.01
CA ARG A 524 3.15 -0.62 23.62
C ARG A 524 4.16 -1.57 22.97
N GLU A 525 3.71 -2.71 22.46
CA GLU A 525 4.52 -3.63 21.65
C GLU A 525 4.89 -3.07 20.27
N GLY A 526 4.45 -1.85 19.92
CA GLY A 526 4.75 -1.20 18.66
C GLY A 526 3.74 -1.49 17.54
N ASN A 527 2.59 -2.11 17.85
CA ASN A 527 1.57 -2.39 16.84
C ASN A 527 0.66 -1.18 16.57
N VAL A 528 0.10 -1.13 15.37
CA VAL A 528 -0.98 -0.19 15.02
C VAL A 528 -2.32 -0.80 15.42
N VAL A 529 -3.04 -0.16 16.33
CA VAL A 529 -4.35 -0.63 16.83
C VAL A 529 -5.42 0.37 16.42
N CYS A 530 -6.54 -0.12 15.89
CA CYS A 530 -7.67 0.71 15.48
C CYS A 530 -8.82 0.57 16.47
N ILE A 531 -9.32 1.72 16.93
CA ILE A 531 -10.54 1.84 17.74
C ILE A 531 -11.48 2.88 17.11
N PHE A 532 -12.70 2.46 16.80
CA PHE A 532 -13.75 3.38 16.35
C PHE A 532 -14.31 4.14 17.56
N PRO A 533 -14.10 5.47 17.68
CA PRO A 533 -14.49 6.24 18.85
C PRO A 533 -16.01 6.36 19.00
N GLU A 534 -16.79 6.23 17.91
CA GLU A 534 -18.27 6.22 17.94
C GLU A 534 -18.83 4.98 18.66
N GLY A 535 -18.13 3.85 18.60
CA GLY A 535 -18.52 2.58 19.21
C GLY A 535 -19.72 1.86 18.57
N GLU A 536 -20.41 2.49 17.62
CA GLU A 536 -21.49 1.91 16.81
C GLU A 536 -21.35 2.34 15.33
N LEU A 537 -21.97 1.59 14.41
CA LEU A 537 -22.01 1.97 12.99
C LEU A 537 -23.00 3.11 12.77
N SER A 538 -22.60 4.10 11.97
CA SER A 538 -23.46 5.23 11.60
C SER A 538 -24.73 4.75 10.87
N ARG A 539 -25.87 5.34 11.26
CA ARG A 539 -27.20 5.10 10.64
C ARG A 539 -27.66 6.22 9.72
N SER A 540 -27.05 7.40 9.83
CA SER A 540 -27.36 8.59 9.02
C SER A 540 -26.29 8.88 7.97
N GLY A 541 -25.09 8.30 8.11
CA GLY A 541 -23.92 8.65 7.30
C GLY A 541 -23.12 9.82 7.89
N PHE A 542 -23.55 10.36 9.03
CA PHE A 542 -22.86 11.40 9.79
C PHE A 542 -22.13 10.81 11.00
N MET A 543 -21.12 11.52 11.51
CA MET A 543 -20.35 11.12 12.69
C MET A 543 -21.21 11.27 13.96
N GLY A 544 -21.34 10.21 14.74
CA GLY A 544 -22.06 10.21 16.01
C GLY A 544 -21.24 10.74 17.20
N GLU A 545 -21.72 10.47 18.41
CA GLU A 545 -21.04 10.84 19.66
C GLU A 545 -19.76 10.01 19.87
N PHE A 546 -18.65 10.67 20.27
CA PHE A 546 -17.37 10.01 20.48
C PHE A 546 -17.16 9.64 21.94
N LYS A 547 -16.90 8.36 22.20
CA LYS A 547 -16.70 7.81 23.54
C LYS A 547 -15.25 8.00 24.00
N ARG A 548 -15.04 8.26 25.29
CA ARG A 548 -13.72 8.47 25.92
C ARG A 548 -12.82 7.22 26.03
N GLY A 549 -13.26 6.07 25.51
CA GLY A 549 -12.54 4.80 25.66
C GLY A 549 -11.13 4.82 25.06
N PHE A 550 -10.95 5.51 23.93
CA PHE A 550 -9.64 5.63 23.28
C PHE A 550 -8.66 6.49 24.09
N GLU A 551 -9.14 7.52 24.82
CA GLU A 551 -8.29 8.39 25.66
C GLU A 551 -7.58 7.58 26.75
N LEU A 552 -8.30 6.61 27.35
CA LEU A 552 -7.74 5.72 28.38
C LEU A 552 -6.68 4.77 27.82
N ILE A 553 -6.86 4.30 26.57
CA ILE A 553 -5.87 3.46 25.89
C ILE A 553 -4.63 4.28 25.61
N ALA A 554 -4.81 5.47 25.03
CA ALA A 554 -3.74 6.39 24.66
C ALA A 554 -2.86 6.75 25.87
N ARG A 555 -3.47 7.14 27.00
CA ARG A 555 -2.74 7.45 28.24
C ARG A 555 -2.02 6.24 28.84
N LYS A 556 -2.64 5.06 28.82
CA LYS A 556 -2.03 3.84 29.37
C LYS A 556 -0.90 3.27 28.51
N ALA A 557 -0.96 3.48 27.21
CA ALA A 557 0.03 3.02 26.26
C ALA A 557 1.18 4.02 26.08
N ASP A 558 0.96 5.28 26.46
CA ASP A 558 1.84 6.41 26.16
C ASP A 558 2.23 6.42 24.67
N CYS A 559 1.20 6.39 23.81
CA CYS A 559 1.35 6.17 22.38
C CYS A 559 0.91 7.37 21.54
N LEU A 560 1.22 7.31 20.25
CA LEU A 560 0.70 8.26 19.28
C LEU A 560 -0.76 7.92 18.95
N VAL A 561 -1.60 8.92 18.82
CA VAL A 561 -2.98 8.82 18.32
C VAL A 561 -3.03 9.48 16.94
N GLN A 562 -3.65 8.81 15.98
CA GLN A 562 -3.74 9.29 14.60
C GLN A 562 -5.20 9.18 14.10
N PRO A 563 -5.86 10.32 13.84
CA PRO A 563 -7.20 10.32 13.23
C PRO A 563 -7.17 9.87 11.78
N VAL A 564 -8.22 9.17 11.34
CA VAL A 564 -8.35 8.70 9.96
C VAL A 564 -9.78 8.90 9.45
N TYR A 565 -9.96 9.67 8.39
CA TYR A 565 -11.29 9.89 7.81
C TYR A 565 -11.56 8.95 6.63
N LEU A 566 -12.62 8.17 6.74
CA LEU A 566 -13.15 7.28 5.71
C LEU A 566 -14.29 7.97 4.96
N ASP A 567 -14.22 7.93 3.63
CA ASP A 567 -15.18 8.58 2.74
C ASP A 567 -15.60 7.68 1.56
N GLY A 568 -16.81 7.91 1.06
CA GLY A 568 -17.42 7.17 -0.06
C GLY A 568 -18.13 5.88 0.36
N LEU A 569 -17.75 5.27 1.49
CA LEU A 569 -18.31 4.00 1.96
C LEU A 569 -19.80 4.06 2.31
N TRP A 570 -20.37 5.23 2.58
CA TRP A 570 -21.81 5.38 2.83
C TRP A 570 -22.67 4.99 1.62
N LYS A 571 -22.19 5.20 0.38
CA LYS A 571 -22.93 4.83 -0.84
C LYS A 571 -22.65 3.37 -1.27
N SER A 572 -21.89 2.62 -0.47
CA SER A 572 -21.55 1.21 -0.71
C SER A 572 -22.73 0.28 -0.43
N ILE A 573 -22.67 -0.93 -0.98
CA ILE A 573 -23.61 -2.02 -0.70
C ILE A 573 -23.60 -2.46 0.77
N PHE A 574 -22.56 -2.09 1.54
CA PHE A 574 -22.32 -2.50 2.93
C PHE A 574 -22.71 -1.45 4.01
N SER A 575 -23.23 -0.28 3.61
CA SER A 575 -23.69 0.77 4.53
C SER A 575 -25.18 0.62 4.89
N ALA A 576 -25.72 1.43 5.80
CA ALA A 576 -27.16 1.48 6.07
C ALA A 576 -27.97 2.28 5.01
N GLU A 577 -27.32 2.86 4.00
CA GLU A 577 -27.98 3.71 3.00
C GLU A 577 -29.09 2.94 2.28
N ARG A 578 -30.35 3.40 2.30
CA ARG A 578 -31.58 2.69 1.85
C ARG A 578 -32.16 1.68 2.84
N GLY A 579 -31.86 1.81 4.13
CA GLY A 579 -32.50 1.05 5.21
C GLY A 579 -32.11 -0.42 5.29
N LYS A 580 -31.12 -0.86 4.49
CA LYS A 580 -30.59 -2.23 4.48
C LYS A 580 -29.07 -2.18 4.46
N TYR A 581 -28.39 -3.13 5.10
CA TYR A 581 -26.92 -3.21 5.13
C TYR A 581 -26.29 -4.07 4.03
N PHE A 582 -27.08 -4.92 3.37
CA PHE A 582 -26.61 -5.88 2.36
C PHE A 582 -27.65 -6.00 1.24
N TRP A 583 -27.32 -6.70 0.15
CA TRP A 583 -28.23 -7.01 -0.97
C TRP A 583 -28.67 -5.79 -1.79
N LYS A 584 -27.74 -4.85 -2.01
CA LYS A 584 -27.93 -3.72 -2.93
C LYS A 584 -27.09 -3.94 -4.18
N MET A 585 -27.57 -3.43 -5.31
CA MET A 585 -26.74 -3.34 -6.50
C MET A 585 -25.68 -2.24 -6.30
N PRO A 586 -24.40 -2.52 -6.62
CA PRO A 586 -23.34 -1.52 -6.56
C PRO A 586 -23.62 -0.41 -7.58
N ARG A 587 -23.39 0.85 -7.19
CA ARG A 587 -23.65 2.01 -8.06
C ARG A 587 -22.64 2.17 -9.19
N ALA A 588 -21.42 1.69 -8.97
CA ALA A 588 -20.31 1.75 -9.91
C ALA A 588 -19.28 0.66 -9.56
N ILE A 589 -18.54 0.18 -10.55
CA ILE A 589 -17.37 -0.68 -10.37
C ILE A 589 -16.27 -0.15 -11.31
N PRO A 590 -15.08 0.25 -10.80
CA PRO A 590 -14.70 0.27 -9.40
C PRO A 590 -15.38 1.41 -8.62
N PHE A 591 -15.72 1.15 -7.36
CA PHE A 591 -16.36 2.12 -6.47
C PHE A 591 -15.30 2.95 -5.75
N GLY A 592 -15.36 4.28 -5.89
CA GLY A 592 -14.35 5.19 -5.31
C GLY A 592 -14.47 5.30 -3.78
N VAL A 593 -13.36 5.05 -3.08
CA VAL A 593 -13.24 5.15 -1.62
C VAL A 593 -11.99 5.96 -1.29
N ARG A 594 -12.11 6.91 -0.37
CA ARG A 594 -11.00 7.75 0.07
C ARG A 594 -10.71 7.54 1.54
N VAL A 595 -9.42 7.48 1.87
CA VAL A 595 -8.92 7.33 3.23
C VAL A 595 -7.90 8.41 3.48
N ALA A 596 -8.20 9.36 4.37
CA ALA A 596 -7.27 10.43 4.74
C ALA A 596 -6.71 10.19 6.14
N PHE A 597 -5.38 10.14 6.25
CA PHE A 597 -4.66 10.02 7.51
C PHE A 597 -4.29 11.40 8.02
N GLY A 598 -4.64 11.69 9.28
CA GLY A 598 -4.22 12.89 9.98
C GLY A 598 -2.78 12.80 10.50
N GLU A 599 -2.32 13.88 11.13
CA GLU A 599 -1.05 13.91 11.85
C GLU A 599 -1.11 12.97 13.08
N ALA A 600 -0.05 12.22 13.32
CA ALA A 600 0.07 11.39 14.51
C ALA A 600 0.68 12.21 15.66
N ARG A 601 -0.04 12.39 16.78
CA ARG A 601 0.47 13.17 17.94
C ARG A 601 0.35 12.41 19.26
N ALA A 602 1.02 12.90 20.29
CA ALA A 602 1.04 12.28 21.61
C ALA A 602 -0.39 12.14 22.17
N GLY A 603 -0.74 10.92 22.58
CA GLY A 603 -2.09 10.59 23.03
C GLY A 603 -2.52 11.22 24.35
N GLN A 604 -1.58 11.75 25.13
CA GLN A 604 -1.85 12.40 26.43
C GLN A 604 -2.67 13.70 26.24
N ASP A 605 -2.47 14.37 25.11
CA ASP A 605 -3.07 15.67 24.80
C ASP A 605 -4.44 15.54 24.12
N TYR A 606 -4.75 14.37 23.55
CA TYR A 606 -6.00 14.16 22.82
C TYR A 606 -7.20 13.98 23.75
N ARG A 607 -8.30 14.66 23.42
CA ARG A 607 -9.66 14.40 23.93
C ARG A 607 -10.59 14.04 22.78
N ALA A 608 -11.76 13.47 23.09
CA ALA A 608 -12.78 13.12 22.10
C ALA A 608 -13.14 14.29 21.16
N ARG A 609 -13.16 15.51 21.68
CA ARG A 609 -13.41 16.74 20.91
C ARG A 609 -12.32 17.02 19.86
N ASP A 610 -11.06 16.78 20.20
CA ASP A 610 -9.92 17.05 19.33
C ASP A 610 -9.88 16.07 18.15
N ILE A 611 -10.16 14.79 18.40
CA ILE A 611 -10.28 13.77 17.34
C ILE A 611 -11.43 14.11 16.41
N ARG A 612 -12.59 14.50 16.94
CA ARG A 612 -13.75 14.88 16.13
C ARG A 612 -13.43 16.08 15.25
N ARG A 613 -12.73 17.09 15.78
CA ARG A 613 -12.25 18.26 15.02
C ARG A 613 -11.32 17.84 13.89
N GLU A 614 -10.34 17.00 14.17
CA GLU A 614 -9.38 16.54 13.15
C GLU A 614 -10.07 15.71 12.06
N LEU A 615 -11.03 14.85 12.40
CA LEU A 615 -11.83 14.14 11.41
C LEU A 615 -12.70 15.08 10.55
N ASN A 616 -13.28 16.14 11.11
CA ASN A 616 -13.98 17.18 10.33
C ASN A 616 -13.05 17.90 9.37
N SER A 617 -11.84 18.24 9.83
CA SER A 617 -10.82 18.87 8.98
C SER A 617 -10.41 17.93 7.83
N LEU A 618 -10.15 16.65 8.13
CA LEU A 618 -9.84 15.62 7.12
C LEU A 618 -10.99 15.39 6.14
N ALA A 619 -12.24 15.47 6.60
CA ALA A 619 -13.42 15.42 5.73
C ALA A 619 -13.37 16.55 4.69
N GLY A 620 -13.01 17.77 5.12
CA GLY A 620 -12.77 18.91 4.25
C GLY A 620 -11.66 18.66 3.22
N GLU A 621 -10.54 18.07 3.64
CA GLU A 621 -9.40 17.73 2.74
C GLU A 621 -9.81 16.69 1.69
N VAL A 622 -10.48 15.61 2.11
CA VAL A 622 -11.00 14.58 1.20
C VAL A 622 -11.99 15.17 0.20
N PHE A 623 -12.80 16.12 0.64
CA PHE A 623 -13.79 16.77 -0.20
C PHE A 623 -13.16 17.76 -1.18
N ALA A 624 -12.16 18.54 -0.77
CA ALA A 624 -11.40 19.41 -1.67
C ALA A 624 -10.82 18.59 -2.83
N ARG A 625 -10.26 17.41 -2.54
CA ARG A 625 -9.81 16.46 -3.58
C ARG A 625 -10.93 15.90 -4.46
N ARG A 626 -12.17 15.82 -3.98
CA ARG A 626 -13.33 15.48 -4.82
C ARG A 626 -13.62 16.57 -5.84
N ARG A 627 -13.47 17.86 -5.51
CA ARG A 627 -13.64 18.97 -6.48
C ARG A 627 -12.65 18.81 -7.65
N GLU A 628 -11.38 18.54 -7.36
CA GLU A 628 -10.37 18.26 -8.41
C GLU A 628 -10.77 17.08 -9.31
N SER A 629 -11.46 16.08 -8.75
CA SER A 629 -11.88 14.86 -9.47
C SER A 629 -13.25 14.95 -10.14
N ALA A 630 -14.15 15.81 -9.66
CA ALA A 630 -15.56 15.91 -10.07
C ALA A 630 -15.87 17.18 -10.87
N GLY A 631 -14.91 18.09 -11.03
CA GLY A 631 -15.10 19.36 -11.74
C GLY A 631 -15.69 20.45 -10.84
N LYS A 632 -16.79 21.05 -11.28
CA LYS A 632 -17.42 22.22 -10.61
C LYS A 632 -18.19 21.81 -9.35
N VAL A 633 -18.15 22.67 -8.33
CA VAL A 633 -18.87 22.50 -7.05
C VAL A 633 -20.37 22.28 -7.27
N LYS A 634 -20.91 22.95 -8.28
CA LYS A 634 -22.31 22.82 -8.70
C LYS A 634 -22.67 21.38 -9.04
N GLU A 635 -21.87 20.70 -9.87
CA GLU A 635 -22.16 19.32 -10.30
C GLU A 635 -22.26 18.35 -9.12
N PHE A 636 -21.46 18.56 -8.07
CA PHE A 636 -21.55 17.78 -6.84
C PHE A 636 -22.88 18.02 -6.10
N LEU A 637 -23.29 19.28 -5.92
CA LEU A 637 -24.54 19.63 -5.22
C LEU A 637 -25.75 19.08 -5.98
N LEU A 638 -25.71 19.15 -7.31
CA LEU A 638 -26.74 18.63 -8.20
C LEU A 638 -26.92 17.12 -8.05
N GLN A 639 -25.84 16.35 -7.87
CA GLN A 639 -25.91 14.91 -7.59
C GLN A 639 -26.51 14.54 -6.22
N GLN A 640 -26.64 15.48 -5.28
CA GLN A 640 -27.28 15.26 -3.98
C GLN A 640 -28.75 15.69 -3.96
N SER A 641 -29.14 16.57 -4.88
CA SER A 641 -30.51 17.08 -5.05
C SER A 641 -31.42 16.18 -5.89
N LYS A 642 -32.74 16.25 -5.70
CA LYS A 642 -33.73 15.70 -6.64
C LYS A 642 -34.44 16.84 -7.36
N PRO A 643 -34.70 16.74 -8.68
CA PRO A 643 -35.30 17.84 -9.44
C PRO A 643 -36.65 18.36 -8.90
N GLY A 644 -37.45 17.49 -8.27
CA GLY A 644 -38.76 17.84 -7.73
C GLY A 644 -38.74 18.37 -6.28
N ASP A 645 -37.60 18.35 -5.60
CA ASP A 645 -37.50 18.91 -4.25
C ASP A 645 -37.38 20.45 -4.35
N ARG A 646 -38.02 21.16 -3.41
CA ARG A 646 -37.95 22.63 -3.34
C ARG A 646 -36.53 23.05 -2.96
N ALA A 647 -35.87 23.82 -3.83
CA ALA A 647 -34.52 24.34 -3.59
C ALA A 647 -34.56 25.52 -2.62
N LEU A 648 -35.51 26.43 -2.84
CA LEU A 648 -35.64 27.66 -2.05
C LEU A 648 -37.10 28.11 -1.99
N LEU A 649 -37.50 28.70 -0.87
CA LEU A 649 -38.77 29.42 -0.66
C LEU A 649 -38.46 30.86 -0.26
N TRP A 650 -39.26 31.82 -0.69
CA TRP A 650 -39.18 33.21 -0.23
C TRP A 650 -40.53 33.90 -0.35
N VAL A 651 -40.67 35.09 0.23
CA VAL A 651 -41.87 35.91 0.09
C VAL A 651 -41.55 37.12 -0.77
N HIS A 652 -42.44 37.48 -1.69
CA HIS A 652 -42.32 38.69 -2.49
C HIS A 652 -43.70 39.23 -2.84
N GLY A 653 -43.93 40.53 -2.62
CA GLY A 653 -45.21 41.18 -2.93
C GLY A 653 -46.43 40.52 -2.25
N GLY A 654 -46.24 39.96 -1.05
CA GLY A 654 -47.30 39.29 -0.28
C GLY A 654 -47.66 37.87 -0.74
N GLN A 655 -46.88 37.23 -1.62
CA GLN A 655 -47.06 35.84 -2.06
C GLN A 655 -45.82 34.98 -1.76
N VAL A 656 -46.02 33.70 -1.47
CA VAL A 656 -44.90 32.74 -1.32
C VAL A 656 -44.46 32.30 -2.71
N CYS A 657 -43.21 32.59 -3.02
CA CYS A 657 -42.53 32.12 -4.21
C CYS A 657 -41.61 30.94 -3.86
N SER A 658 -41.37 30.06 -4.83
CA SER A 658 -40.46 28.93 -4.66
C SER A 658 -39.74 28.60 -5.96
N CYS A 659 -38.58 27.99 -5.85
CA CYS A 659 -37.82 27.46 -6.97
C CYS A 659 -37.47 25.99 -6.67
N SER A 660 -37.70 25.10 -7.63
CA SER A 660 -37.31 23.68 -7.54
C SER A 660 -35.87 23.48 -8.03
N TRP A 661 -35.21 22.42 -7.55
CA TRP A 661 -33.85 22.10 -8.03
C TRP A 661 -33.82 21.83 -9.55
N GLY A 662 -34.91 21.33 -10.14
CA GLY A 662 -35.02 21.11 -11.59
C GLY A 662 -35.10 22.40 -12.41
N GLU A 663 -35.76 23.44 -11.89
CA GLU A 663 -35.79 24.76 -12.52
C GLU A 663 -34.42 25.44 -12.45
N VAL A 664 -33.78 25.43 -11.27
CA VAL A 664 -32.40 25.95 -11.08
C VAL A 664 -31.42 25.31 -12.06
N LEU A 665 -31.52 23.99 -12.24
CA LEU A 665 -30.70 23.21 -13.17
C LEU A 665 -30.85 23.67 -14.63
N ASN A 666 -32.09 23.76 -15.12
CA ASN A 666 -32.37 24.16 -16.49
C ASN A 666 -31.93 25.60 -16.79
N LEU A 667 -31.99 26.48 -15.78
CA LEU A 667 -31.57 27.87 -15.90
C LEU A 667 -30.04 28.01 -16.01
N LEU A 668 -29.29 27.17 -15.30
CA LEU A 668 -27.83 27.15 -15.34
C LEU A 668 -27.27 26.56 -16.63
N ASP A 669 -27.91 25.52 -17.18
CA ASP A 669 -27.49 24.89 -18.45
C ASP A 669 -27.64 25.83 -19.66
N GLN A 670 -28.51 26.85 -19.56
CA GLN A 670 -28.73 27.84 -20.62
C GLN A 670 -27.75 29.03 -20.57
N GLY A 671 -26.79 29.05 -19.64
CA GLY A 671 -25.80 30.13 -19.51
C GLY A 671 -26.42 31.50 -19.17
N GLY A 672 -27.57 31.49 -18.48
CA GLY A 672 -28.42 32.67 -18.30
C GLY A 672 -27.82 33.75 -17.40
N ASP A 673 -28.02 34.99 -17.81
CA ASP A 673 -27.88 36.19 -16.97
C ASP A 673 -28.85 36.09 -15.76
N PRO A 674 -28.37 36.17 -14.51
CA PRO A 674 -29.22 36.05 -13.32
C PRO A 674 -30.38 37.06 -13.29
N ALA A 675 -30.25 38.22 -13.93
CA ALA A 675 -31.34 39.19 -14.09
C ALA A 675 -32.46 38.69 -15.01
N ARG A 676 -32.12 37.92 -16.06
CA ARG A 676 -33.07 37.29 -16.99
C ARG A 676 -33.82 36.12 -16.36
N VAL A 677 -33.16 35.42 -15.44
CA VAL A 677 -33.73 34.27 -14.71
C VAL A 677 -34.64 34.73 -13.57
N ALA A 678 -34.24 35.79 -12.85
CA ALA A 678 -35.06 36.44 -11.83
C ALA A 678 -36.34 37.07 -12.40
N ALA A 679 -36.43 37.29 -13.72
CA ALA A 679 -37.62 37.80 -14.39
C ALA A 679 -38.87 36.91 -14.23
N GLY A 680 -38.71 35.61 -13.91
CA GLY A 680 -39.79 34.70 -13.54
C GLY A 680 -39.95 34.45 -12.03
N HIS A 681 -39.01 34.94 -11.22
CA HIS A 681 -38.88 34.67 -9.79
C HIS A 681 -38.35 35.93 -9.07
N PRO A 682 -39.20 36.93 -8.83
CA PRO A 682 -38.79 38.22 -8.25
C PRO A 682 -38.17 38.01 -6.86
N GLY A 683 -36.97 38.53 -6.60
CA GLY A 683 -36.26 38.37 -5.31
C GLY A 683 -35.25 37.21 -5.25
N ALA A 684 -35.22 36.29 -6.23
CA ALA A 684 -34.26 35.18 -6.26
C ALA A 684 -32.88 35.55 -6.84
N GLN A 685 -32.71 36.76 -7.37
CA GLN A 685 -31.53 37.18 -8.12
C GLN A 685 -30.22 37.03 -7.32
N GLN A 686 -30.19 37.54 -6.09
CA GLN A 686 -28.99 37.54 -5.27
C GLN A 686 -28.55 36.13 -4.85
N TRP A 687 -29.52 35.23 -4.63
CA TRP A 687 -29.25 33.81 -4.39
C TRP A 687 -28.68 33.11 -5.63
N LEU A 688 -29.21 33.42 -6.82
CA LEU A 688 -28.69 32.88 -8.08
C LEU A 688 -27.26 33.37 -8.36
N GLU A 689 -26.96 34.64 -8.07
CA GLU A 689 -25.60 35.21 -8.17
C GLU A 689 -24.60 34.53 -7.23
N ASP A 690 -24.98 34.33 -5.96
CA ASP A 690 -24.16 33.59 -5.00
C ASP A 690 -23.91 32.13 -5.43
N TRP A 691 -24.89 31.52 -6.11
CA TRP A 691 -24.80 30.15 -6.62
C TRP A 691 -23.87 30.08 -7.82
N LEU A 692 -23.96 31.06 -8.74
CA LEU A 692 -23.11 31.17 -9.91
C LEU A 692 -21.63 31.33 -9.52
N THR A 693 -21.35 32.04 -8.43
CA THR A 693 -19.99 32.30 -7.92
C THR A 693 -19.42 31.20 -7.02
N LEU A 694 -20.17 30.11 -6.75
CA LEU A 694 -19.68 28.97 -5.94
C LEU A 694 -18.41 28.33 -6.51
N ASP A 695 -18.28 28.30 -7.83
CA ASP A 695 -17.13 27.67 -8.50
C ASP A 695 -15.86 28.54 -8.44
N GLU A 696 -15.99 29.83 -8.09
CA GLU A 696 -14.90 30.82 -8.01
C GLU A 696 -14.22 30.83 -6.64
N LEU A 697 -14.81 30.15 -5.64
CA LEU A 697 -14.25 30.04 -4.29
C LEU A 697 -12.89 29.35 -4.28
N SER A 698 -11.97 29.86 -3.48
CA SER A 698 -10.71 29.18 -3.17
C SER A 698 -10.97 27.86 -2.41
N GLU A 699 -9.97 26.97 -2.42
CA GLU A 699 -10.05 25.69 -1.70
C GLU A 699 -10.32 25.88 -0.20
N ARG A 700 -9.65 26.87 0.40
CA ARG A 700 -9.80 27.20 1.83
C ARG A 700 -11.20 27.70 2.16
N GLU A 701 -11.74 28.63 1.38
CA GLU A 701 -13.10 29.16 1.58
C GLU A 701 -14.15 28.07 1.44
N TRP A 702 -14.01 27.21 0.42
CA TRP A 702 -14.93 26.11 0.19
C TRP A 702 -14.89 25.06 1.30
N ARG A 703 -13.69 24.70 1.77
CA ARG A 703 -13.48 23.80 2.91
C ARG A 703 -14.16 24.36 4.17
N GLY A 704 -14.00 25.66 4.41
CA GLY A 704 -14.65 26.38 5.50
C GLY A 704 -16.18 26.31 5.46
N LEU A 705 -16.79 26.58 4.31
CA LEU A 705 -18.25 26.50 4.14
C LEU A 705 -18.77 25.08 4.41
N LEU A 706 -18.06 24.04 3.97
CA LEU A 706 -18.45 22.65 4.21
C LEU A 706 -18.28 22.21 5.65
N ILE A 707 -17.20 22.64 6.31
CA ILE A 707 -17.00 22.40 7.75
C ILE A 707 -18.19 23.01 8.52
N ASN A 708 -18.59 24.23 8.18
CA ASN A 708 -19.76 24.88 8.78
C ASN A 708 -21.06 24.13 8.49
N ALA A 709 -21.31 23.76 7.23
CA ALA A 709 -22.52 23.00 6.87
C ALA A 709 -22.57 21.64 7.58
N HIS A 710 -21.44 20.91 7.65
CA HIS A 710 -21.37 19.61 8.30
C HIS A 710 -21.64 19.68 9.81
N GLN A 711 -21.26 20.78 10.45
CA GLN A 711 -21.53 21.02 11.88
C GLN A 711 -23.00 21.26 12.18
N LEU A 712 -23.70 21.91 11.24
CA LEU A 712 -25.13 22.17 11.34
C LEU A 712 -25.97 20.91 11.09
N MET A 713 -25.43 19.90 10.40
CA MET A 713 -26.11 18.66 10.06
C MET A 713 -26.21 17.62 11.18
N ASP A 714 -25.54 17.82 12.32
CA ASP A 714 -25.61 16.86 13.43
C ASP A 714 -27.04 16.84 13.99
N LEU A 715 -27.80 15.77 13.69
CA LEU A 715 -29.26 15.64 13.87
C LEU A 715 -29.80 15.98 15.27
N HIS A 716 -28.93 16.03 16.28
CA HIS A 716 -29.31 16.46 17.63
C HIS A 716 -29.51 17.98 17.75
N ASN A 717 -28.92 18.75 16.82
CA ASN A 717 -28.91 20.20 16.81
C ASN A 717 -30.04 20.85 15.99
N LEU A 718 -30.87 20.11 15.25
CA LEU A 718 -31.93 20.70 14.40
C LEU A 718 -33.29 19.98 14.51
N GLY A 719 -33.49 19.13 15.52
CA GLY A 719 -34.76 18.41 15.69
C GLY A 719 -35.14 17.49 14.52
N ASP A 720 -36.27 16.78 14.62
CA ASP A 720 -36.80 15.92 13.55
C ASP A 720 -37.65 16.74 12.54
N GLY A 721 -37.27 18.02 12.30
CA GLY A 721 -38.11 19.05 11.70
C GLY A 721 -37.66 19.62 10.36
N LYS A 722 -38.62 20.18 9.61
CA LYS A 722 -38.36 21.12 8.51
C LYS A 722 -37.76 22.40 9.12
N ALA A 723 -36.44 22.54 9.05
CA ALA A 723 -35.77 23.78 9.45
C ALA A 723 -36.15 24.91 8.49
N ALA A 724 -36.57 26.07 8.98
CA ALA A 724 -37.03 27.16 8.12
C ALA A 724 -36.58 28.54 8.65
N VAL A 725 -36.15 29.39 7.69
CA VAL A 725 -35.64 30.77 7.78
C VAL A 725 -34.21 30.90 8.38
N THR A 726 -33.23 31.66 7.86
CA THR A 726 -33.17 32.81 6.91
C THR A 726 -31.93 32.80 5.99
N LEU A 727 -32.00 33.62 4.94
CA LEU A 727 -30.93 34.59 4.63
C LEU A 727 -31.60 35.96 4.55
N ASP A 728 -31.00 36.96 5.18
CA ASP A 728 -31.22 38.35 4.80
C ASP A 728 -30.34 38.63 3.57
N ALA A 729 -30.87 39.34 2.58
CA ALA A 729 -30.12 39.85 1.44
C ALA A 729 -28.82 40.58 1.87
N SER A 730 -28.83 41.25 3.03
CA SER A 730 -27.67 41.94 3.58
C SER A 730 -26.63 41.02 4.25
N ALA A 731 -26.93 39.73 4.45
CA ALA A 731 -26.02 38.78 5.10
C ALA A 731 -24.74 38.55 4.29
N SER A 732 -23.64 38.15 4.94
CA SER A 732 -22.39 37.88 4.21
C SER A 732 -22.57 36.71 3.22
N PRO A 733 -21.85 36.69 2.08
CA PRO A 733 -21.93 35.60 1.09
C PRO A 733 -21.68 34.21 1.68
N ALA A 734 -20.84 34.09 2.72
CA ALA A 734 -20.57 32.83 3.39
C ALA A 734 -21.80 32.28 4.14
N VAL A 735 -22.53 33.15 4.84
CA VAL A 735 -23.79 32.81 5.51
C VAL A 735 -24.82 32.40 4.46
N ARG A 736 -24.92 33.17 3.37
CA ARG A 736 -25.81 32.90 2.24
C ARG A 736 -25.59 31.53 1.61
N ARG A 737 -24.34 31.17 1.35
CA ARG A 737 -24.00 29.88 0.76
C ARG A 737 -24.20 28.70 1.71
N VAL A 738 -23.96 28.85 3.02
CA VAL A 738 -24.14 27.72 3.96
C VAL A 738 -25.61 27.44 4.22
N TRP A 739 -26.38 28.47 4.60
CA TRP A 739 -27.78 28.30 4.99
C TRP A 739 -28.72 28.15 3.80
N GLY A 740 -28.54 28.95 2.75
CA GLY A 740 -29.44 28.95 1.59
C GLY A 740 -29.10 27.94 0.50
N MET A 741 -27.94 27.28 0.55
CA MET A 741 -27.49 26.37 -0.52
C MET A 741 -27.01 25.03 0.02
N LEU A 742 -25.96 25.03 0.85
CA LEU A 742 -25.34 23.80 1.31
C LEU A 742 -26.26 23.00 2.24
N LEU A 743 -26.83 23.64 3.26
CA LEU A 743 -27.68 22.96 4.24
C LEU A 743 -28.90 22.30 3.59
N PRO A 744 -29.76 22.99 2.81
CA PRO A 744 -30.88 22.36 2.11
C PRO A 744 -30.46 21.22 1.16
N VAL A 745 -29.32 21.33 0.47
CA VAL A 745 -28.80 20.23 -0.37
C VAL A 745 -28.39 19.02 0.47
N LEU A 746 -27.76 19.26 1.62
CA LEU A 746 -27.18 18.20 2.45
C LEU A 746 -28.20 17.54 3.40
N THR A 747 -29.17 18.29 3.92
CA THR A 747 -30.20 17.81 4.87
C THR A 747 -31.54 17.52 4.22
N ARG A 748 -31.80 18.04 3.00
CA ARG A 748 -33.12 18.06 2.35
C ARG A 748 -34.19 18.83 3.13
N SER A 749 -33.78 19.75 3.99
CA SER A 749 -34.69 20.66 4.69
C SER A 749 -35.17 21.77 3.75
N GLU A 750 -36.43 22.19 3.90
CA GLU A 750 -37.00 23.30 3.13
C GLU A 750 -36.50 24.65 3.69
N THR A 751 -35.63 25.36 2.98
CA THR A 751 -35.11 26.66 3.46
C THR A 751 -35.94 27.83 2.94
N VAL A 752 -36.22 28.80 3.81
CA VAL A 752 -36.97 30.03 3.50
C VAL A 752 -36.03 31.25 3.58
N VAL A 753 -36.11 32.15 2.60
CA VAL A 753 -35.33 33.40 2.52
C VAL A 753 -36.28 34.58 2.73
N LEU A 754 -35.81 35.61 3.45
CA LEU A 754 -36.52 36.87 3.64
C LEU A 754 -35.73 38.00 2.98
N GLY A 755 -36.38 38.76 2.12
CA GLY A 755 -35.85 39.95 1.48
C GLY A 755 -35.59 41.09 2.47
N PRO A 756 -34.83 42.12 2.05
CA PRO A 756 -34.49 43.25 2.89
C PRO A 756 -35.71 44.12 3.24
N GLU A 757 -36.75 44.10 2.40
CA GLU A 757 -38.01 44.82 2.63
C GLU A 757 -39.12 43.96 3.26
N ASP A 758 -38.83 42.69 3.55
CA ASP A 758 -39.80 41.78 4.16
C ASP A 758 -39.95 42.09 5.67
N GLY A 759 -41.19 42.02 6.17
CA GLY A 759 -41.62 42.34 7.53
C GLY A 759 -42.53 41.25 8.15
N PRO A 760 -43.30 41.58 9.20
CA PRO A 760 -44.23 40.67 9.88
C PRO A 760 -45.33 40.12 9.00
N SER A 761 -45.80 40.93 8.04
CA SER A 761 -46.83 40.56 7.08
C SER A 761 -46.47 39.29 6.31
N GLU A 762 -45.18 39.11 6.03
CA GLU A 762 -44.60 37.99 5.29
C GLU A 762 -44.58 36.70 6.14
N LEU A 763 -44.32 36.79 7.46
CA LEU A 763 -44.49 35.67 8.39
C LEU A 763 -45.94 35.19 8.44
N GLY A 764 -46.90 36.12 8.39
CA GLY A 764 -48.33 35.82 8.27
C GLY A 764 -48.71 35.13 6.96
N VAL A 765 -48.04 35.47 5.85
CA VAL A 765 -48.19 34.79 4.55
C VAL A 765 -47.69 33.35 4.60
N LEU A 766 -46.52 33.08 5.20
CA LEU A 766 -45.98 31.73 5.37
C LEU A 766 -46.91 30.83 6.20
N HIS A 767 -47.49 31.38 7.27
CA HIS A 767 -48.46 30.67 8.09
C HIS A 767 -49.75 30.32 7.31
N ARG A 768 -50.27 31.26 6.51
CA ARG A 768 -51.45 31.02 5.65
C ARG A 768 -51.21 29.92 4.62
N GLU A 769 -50.00 29.83 4.07
CA GLU A 769 -49.58 28.76 3.14
C GLU A 769 -49.23 27.42 3.83
N LYS A 770 -49.53 27.28 5.13
CA LYS A 770 -49.26 26.08 5.94
C LYS A 770 -47.78 25.67 5.97
N ILE A 771 -46.86 26.63 5.81
CA ILE A 771 -45.44 26.41 5.99
C ILE A 771 -45.16 26.45 7.50
N VAL A 772 -44.93 25.28 8.08
CA VAL A 772 -44.64 25.14 9.52
C VAL A 772 -43.16 25.36 9.75
N LEU A 773 -42.82 26.49 10.38
CA LEU A 773 -41.48 26.78 10.86
C LEU A 773 -41.22 25.93 12.11
N ARG A 774 -40.33 24.93 12.03
CA ARG A 774 -39.98 24.08 13.20
C ARG A 774 -38.72 24.54 13.92
N ASP A 775 -37.73 24.99 13.17
CA ASP A 775 -36.44 25.46 13.68
C ASP A 775 -36.13 26.79 12.99
N LEU A 776 -35.69 27.81 13.75
CA LEU A 776 -35.58 29.19 13.27
C LEU A 776 -34.14 29.71 13.43
N VAL A 777 -33.53 30.20 12.34
CA VAL A 777 -32.13 30.65 12.32
C VAL A 777 -31.97 32.01 11.61
N GLY A 778 -31.69 33.07 12.38
CA GLY A 778 -31.85 34.45 11.90
C GLY A 778 -30.59 35.31 11.84
N THR A 779 -30.55 36.20 10.85
CA THR A 779 -29.64 37.37 10.74
C THR A 779 -30.17 38.56 11.54
N THR A 780 -29.50 39.73 11.46
CA THR A 780 -29.96 40.97 12.10
C THR A 780 -31.38 41.37 11.68
N ARG A 781 -31.71 41.34 10.40
CA ARG A 781 -33.03 41.72 9.88
C ARG A 781 -34.16 40.83 10.41
N MET A 782 -33.91 39.53 10.57
CA MET A 782 -34.90 38.63 11.17
C MET A 782 -35.25 38.99 12.62
N ARG A 783 -34.29 39.60 13.35
CA ARG A 783 -34.55 40.11 14.71
C ARG A 783 -35.57 41.25 14.65
N GLU A 784 -35.44 42.15 13.69
CA GLU A 784 -36.36 43.28 13.48
C GLU A 784 -37.74 42.78 13.06
N VAL A 785 -37.81 41.86 12.09
CA VAL A 785 -39.07 41.26 11.63
C VAL A 785 -39.82 40.54 12.76
N LEU A 786 -39.10 39.82 13.63
CA LEU A 786 -39.69 39.16 14.79
C LEU A 786 -40.20 40.17 15.84
N GLN A 787 -39.49 41.29 16.04
CA GLN A 787 -39.92 42.35 16.94
C GLN A 787 -41.19 43.02 16.43
N GLU A 788 -41.22 43.35 15.14
CA GLU A 788 -42.39 43.93 14.49
C GLU A 788 -43.59 42.95 14.59
N ALA A 789 -43.37 41.64 14.44
CA ALA A 789 -44.43 40.63 14.55
C ALA A 789 -44.95 40.45 15.99
N GLN A 790 -44.07 40.51 16.99
CA GLN A 790 -44.48 40.52 18.40
C GLN A 790 -45.31 41.78 18.73
N ALA A 791 -44.93 42.94 18.19
CA ALA A 791 -45.69 44.19 18.34
C ALA A 791 -47.09 44.11 17.71
N GLU A 792 -47.26 43.31 16.65
CA GLU A 792 -48.54 43.03 15.99
C GLU A 792 -49.36 41.91 16.67
N GLY A 793 -48.90 41.36 17.80
CA GLY A 793 -49.63 40.37 18.59
C GLY A 793 -49.39 38.91 18.21
N HIS A 794 -48.38 38.62 17.38
CA HIS A 794 -47.95 37.25 17.08
C HIS A 794 -47.08 36.70 18.22
N SER A 795 -47.44 35.55 18.81
CA SER A 795 -46.68 34.95 19.91
C SER A 795 -45.46 34.17 19.39
N MET A 796 -44.27 34.75 19.50
CA MET A 796 -42.99 34.05 19.31
C MET A 796 -42.06 34.40 20.48
N VAL A 797 -41.22 33.47 20.93
CA VAL A 797 -40.35 33.67 22.10
C VAL A 797 -38.88 33.76 21.66
N LEU A 798 -38.26 34.92 21.88
CA LEU A 798 -36.82 35.12 21.76
C LEU A 798 -36.14 34.76 23.08
N TYR A 799 -35.07 33.97 23.02
CA TYR A 799 -34.30 33.59 24.20
C TYR A 799 -32.92 34.23 24.12
N GLN A 800 -32.55 35.03 25.12
CA GLN A 800 -31.22 35.59 25.25
C GLN A 800 -30.33 34.60 26.01
N PHE A 801 -29.13 34.34 25.50
CA PHE A 801 -28.24 33.35 26.12
C PHE A 801 -27.84 33.82 27.53
N GLY A 802 -28.31 33.11 28.56
CA GLY A 802 -28.05 33.41 29.98
C GLY A 802 -29.08 34.31 30.70
N GLY A 803 -30.11 34.84 30.01
CA GLY A 803 -31.05 35.81 30.59
C GLY A 803 -32.49 35.33 30.81
N GLY A 804 -32.90 34.19 30.25
CA GLY A 804 -34.31 33.78 30.23
C GLY A 804 -35.13 34.49 29.13
N PRO A 805 -36.46 34.34 29.10
CA PRO A 805 -37.33 35.01 28.12
C PRO A 805 -37.42 36.52 28.42
N GLN A 806 -37.12 37.36 27.42
CA GLN A 806 -37.06 38.82 27.57
C GLN A 806 -38.29 39.55 27.02
N GLN A 807 -38.49 40.80 27.49
CA GLN A 807 -39.50 41.76 27.00
C GLN A 807 -38.94 42.67 25.89
N SER A 808 -39.83 43.41 25.22
CA SER A 808 -39.56 44.17 23.98
C SER A 808 -38.48 45.26 24.05
N GLU A 809 -38.06 45.67 25.25
CA GLU A 809 -37.16 46.81 25.46
C GLU A 809 -35.66 46.46 25.35
N ASP A 810 -35.29 45.17 25.31
CA ASP A 810 -33.89 44.71 25.27
C ASP A 810 -33.33 44.46 23.85
N ALA A 811 -34.01 44.98 22.83
CA ALA A 811 -33.80 44.73 21.40
C ALA A 811 -32.38 45.05 20.85
N GLY A 812 -31.62 45.92 21.51
CA GLY A 812 -30.29 46.37 21.05
C GLY A 812 -29.11 45.49 21.47
N CYS A 813 -29.35 44.39 22.19
CA CYS A 813 -28.37 43.83 23.12
C CYS A 813 -28.14 42.30 22.97
N GLY A 814 -27.54 41.84 21.86
CA GLY A 814 -26.84 40.53 21.82
C GLY A 814 -27.24 39.50 20.74
N ILE A 815 -26.71 38.27 20.90
CA ILE A 815 -26.98 37.06 20.08
C ILE A 815 -28.17 36.29 20.70
N PHE A 816 -29.20 36.02 19.89
CA PHE A 816 -30.45 35.40 20.35
C PHE A 816 -30.58 33.94 19.86
N ALA A 817 -31.28 33.13 20.65
CA ALA A 817 -31.59 31.73 20.37
C ALA A 817 -33.12 31.52 20.26
N ALA A 818 -33.53 30.51 19.49
CA ALA A 818 -34.92 30.04 19.47
C ALA A 818 -35.14 29.00 20.58
N TYR A 819 -36.23 29.14 21.33
CA TYR A 819 -36.64 28.24 22.41
C TYR A 819 -37.89 27.45 22.01
N GLU A 820 -37.80 26.12 22.00
CA GLU A 820 -38.97 25.23 21.93
C GLU A 820 -39.44 24.90 23.35
N THR A 821 -40.75 24.76 23.56
CA THR A 821 -41.40 24.32 24.80
C THR A 821 -40.91 22.97 25.35
N ALA A 822 -40.12 22.21 24.58
CA ALA A 822 -39.45 20.97 24.99
C ALA A 822 -38.02 21.17 25.56
N GLY A 823 -37.57 22.40 25.79
CA GLY A 823 -36.32 22.69 26.51
C GLY A 823 -35.04 22.61 25.68
N ARG A 824 -35.11 22.81 24.36
CA ARG A 824 -33.94 22.85 23.47
C ARG A 824 -33.67 24.29 23.04
N VAL A 825 -32.41 24.70 23.19
CA VAL A 825 -31.89 26.01 22.77
C VAL A 825 -31.18 25.83 21.43
N LEU A 826 -31.71 26.48 20.38
CA LEU A 826 -31.05 26.54 19.08
C LEU A 826 -30.43 27.93 18.90
N SER A 827 -29.10 28.00 18.89
CA SER A 827 -28.34 29.23 18.61
C SER A 827 -27.46 29.01 17.39
N PHE A 828 -27.62 29.83 16.36
CA PHE A 828 -26.66 29.92 15.25
C PHE A 828 -26.58 31.36 14.75
N SER A 829 -25.81 32.20 15.43
CA SER A 829 -25.20 33.34 14.77
C SER A 829 -23.98 32.82 14.03
N MET A 830 -24.04 32.77 12.70
CA MET A 830 -22.82 32.88 11.90
C MET A 830 -22.69 34.37 11.58
N PRO A 831 -21.88 35.16 12.31
CA PRO A 831 -21.51 36.45 11.81
C PRO A 831 -20.47 36.25 10.70
N PRO A 832 -20.18 37.29 9.91
CA PRO A 832 -18.93 37.38 9.18
C PRO A 832 -17.69 37.05 10.04
N ASP A 833 -17.73 37.22 11.37
CA ASP A 833 -16.73 36.70 12.32
C ASP A 833 -17.36 36.39 13.70
N PRO A 834 -17.22 35.19 14.30
CA PRO A 834 -17.71 34.88 15.66
C PRO A 834 -17.02 35.70 16.77
N ILE A 835 -15.97 36.42 16.38
CA ILE A 835 -15.18 37.32 17.20
C ILE A 835 -15.28 38.71 16.58
N ILE A 836 -15.74 39.68 17.36
CA ILE A 836 -15.90 41.08 16.97
C ILE A 836 -14.76 41.88 17.56
N LEU A 837 -14.12 42.72 16.74
CA LEU A 837 -13.13 43.68 17.22
C LEU A 837 -13.83 44.92 17.78
N LYS A 838 -13.61 45.22 19.07
CA LYS A 838 -13.98 46.49 19.72
C LYS A 838 -12.70 47.28 19.97
N GLY A 839 -12.34 48.16 19.03
CA GLY A 839 -11.01 48.77 19.02
C GLY A 839 -9.94 47.73 18.68
N ASP A 840 -8.83 47.70 19.42
CA ASP A 840 -7.74 46.71 19.24
C ASP A 840 -8.00 45.40 20.01
N GLN A 841 -9.14 45.27 20.68
CA GLN A 841 -9.47 44.09 21.48
C GLN A 841 -10.52 43.22 20.79
N ALA A 842 -10.24 41.93 20.75
CA ALA A 842 -11.14 40.92 20.24
C ALA A 842 -12.10 40.43 21.34
N HIS A 843 -13.39 40.37 21.03
CA HIS A 843 -14.43 39.87 21.92
C HIS A 843 -15.28 38.83 21.20
N PRO A 844 -15.75 37.76 21.86
CA PRO A 844 -16.85 36.96 21.33
C PRO A 844 -18.02 37.89 21.01
N GLY A 845 -18.76 37.64 19.93
CA GLY A 845 -19.92 38.46 19.57
C GLY A 845 -21.10 38.42 20.56
N TRP A 846 -20.91 37.86 21.76
CA TRP A 846 -21.89 37.73 22.84
C TRP A 846 -21.83 38.94 23.79
N GLN A 847 -22.80 39.05 24.70
CA GLN A 847 -22.75 40.05 25.77
C GLN A 847 -21.72 39.69 26.84
N GLU A 848 -21.30 40.70 27.62
CA GLU A 848 -20.48 40.49 28.82
C GLU A 848 -21.20 39.52 29.78
N ASN A 849 -20.44 38.57 30.34
CA ASN A 849 -20.93 37.47 31.20
C ASN A 849 -21.77 36.37 30.52
N ALA A 850 -21.86 36.35 29.18
CA ALA A 850 -22.50 35.23 28.46
C ALA A 850 -21.57 34.01 28.35
N CYS A 851 -22.13 32.81 28.48
CA CYS A 851 -21.45 31.57 28.15
C CYS A 851 -21.86 31.12 26.74
N GLY A 852 -20.96 30.63 25.89
CA GLY A 852 -21.33 30.18 24.55
C GLY A 852 -20.40 29.10 24.03
N ARG A 853 -20.90 28.21 23.17
CA ARG A 853 -20.08 27.17 22.56
C ARG A 853 -19.65 27.63 21.17
N LEU A 854 -18.34 27.72 20.94
CA LEU A 854 -17.83 27.94 19.60
C LEU A 854 -18.11 26.73 18.71
N LEU A 855 -18.39 27.02 17.44
CA LEU A 855 -18.55 26.00 16.40
C LEU A 855 -17.30 25.14 16.33
N THR A 856 -17.42 23.85 15.99
CA THR A 856 -16.29 22.91 16.04
C THR A 856 -15.19 23.19 15.01
N GLY A 857 -15.32 24.26 14.21
CA GLY A 857 -14.33 24.77 13.25
C GLY A 857 -13.34 25.76 13.87
N PHE A 858 -13.59 26.20 15.10
CA PHE A 858 -12.68 27.04 15.89
C PHE A 858 -11.99 26.18 16.96
N VAL A 859 -10.72 26.45 17.19
CA VAL A 859 -9.84 25.87 18.19
C VAL A 859 -9.76 26.86 19.33
N VAL A 860 -10.26 26.47 20.49
CA VAL A 860 -10.05 27.22 21.73
C VAL A 860 -8.88 26.58 22.47
N ARG A 861 -7.87 27.37 22.79
CA ARG A 861 -6.73 26.96 23.61
C ARG A 861 -6.69 27.83 24.85
N SER A 862 -6.68 27.22 26.03
CA SER A 862 -6.48 27.96 27.26
C SER A 862 -5.05 28.51 27.30
N CYS A 863 -4.93 29.80 27.58
CA CYS A 863 -3.67 30.52 27.73
C CYS A 863 -3.61 31.17 29.13
N GLU A 864 -2.44 31.65 29.56
CA GLU A 864 -2.37 32.39 30.83
C GLU A 864 -3.20 33.69 30.73
N GLY A 865 -4.24 33.80 31.55
CA GLY A 865 -5.10 34.99 31.61
C GLY A 865 -6.20 35.07 30.53
N GLY A 866 -6.44 34.02 29.74
CA GLY A 866 -7.47 34.03 28.70
C GLY A 866 -7.56 32.74 27.88
N VAL A 867 -8.12 32.87 26.68
CA VAL A 867 -8.19 31.80 25.68
C VAL A 867 -7.77 32.31 24.31
N GLU A 868 -6.94 31.56 23.60
CA GLU A 868 -6.64 31.77 22.18
C GLU A 868 -7.68 31.04 21.34
N VAL A 869 -8.28 31.73 20.38
CA VAL A 869 -9.19 31.17 19.38
C VAL A 869 -8.52 31.19 18.02
N SER A 870 -8.33 30.03 17.40
CA SER A 870 -7.76 29.88 16.06
C SER A 870 -8.63 28.98 15.18
N GLY A 871 -8.43 28.92 13.87
CA GLY A 871 -9.23 28.04 12.99
C GLY A 871 -9.05 28.37 11.52
N GLU A 872 -9.42 27.46 10.62
CA GLU A 872 -9.29 27.70 9.16
C GLU A 872 -10.09 28.90 8.68
N MET A 873 -11.17 29.23 9.41
CA MET A 873 -12.04 30.39 9.19
C MET A 873 -11.48 31.70 9.76
N LEU A 874 -10.42 31.67 10.57
CA LEU A 874 -9.76 32.88 11.06
C LEU A 874 -8.49 33.16 10.25
N PRO A 875 -8.21 34.42 9.89
CA PRO A 875 -6.97 34.78 9.22
C PRO A 875 -5.75 34.51 10.10
N GLU A 876 -5.85 34.79 11.41
CA GLU A 876 -4.82 34.57 12.42
C GLU A 876 -5.46 34.09 13.74
N ALA A 877 -4.64 33.59 14.67
CA ALA A 877 -5.11 33.25 16.01
C ALA A 877 -5.43 34.54 16.79
N ILE A 878 -6.53 34.53 17.53
CA ILE A 878 -7.05 35.69 18.25
C ILE A 878 -7.08 35.38 19.74
N GLU A 879 -6.44 36.21 20.55
CA GLU A 879 -6.50 36.07 22.01
C GLU A 879 -7.71 36.79 22.60
N LEU A 880 -8.41 36.09 23.50
CA LEU A 880 -9.54 36.59 24.28
C LEU A 880 -9.15 36.64 25.77
N PRO A 881 -8.55 37.76 26.24
CA PRO A 881 -8.18 37.93 27.65
C PRO A 881 -9.42 38.00 28.56
N GLY A 882 -9.35 37.38 29.74
CA GLY A 882 -10.47 37.32 30.70
C GLY A 882 -11.57 36.30 30.37
N TRP A 883 -11.32 35.41 29.40
CA TRP A 883 -12.21 34.31 29.03
C TRP A 883 -11.61 32.96 29.40
N SER A 884 -12.45 32.00 29.73
CA SER A 884 -12.08 30.62 30.08
C SER A 884 -13.02 29.62 29.38
N GLU A 885 -12.55 28.39 29.18
CA GLU A 885 -13.38 27.30 28.65
C GLU A 885 -13.83 26.40 29.82
N ASP A 886 -15.14 26.19 29.98
CA ASP A 886 -15.68 25.32 31.03
C ASP A 886 -15.55 23.82 30.68
N GLU A 887 -15.84 22.93 31.63
CA GLU A 887 -15.75 21.47 31.43
C GLU A 887 -16.66 20.92 30.32
N ARG A 888 -17.65 21.70 29.88
CA ARG A 888 -18.61 21.37 28.82
C ARG A 888 -18.17 21.94 27.46
N GLY A 889 -17.08 22.70 27.41
CA GLY A 889 -16.55 23.32 26.19
C GLY A 889 -17.23 24.64 25.83
N PHE A 890 -17.84 25.32 26.80
CA PHE A 890 -18.37 26.66 26.62
C PHE A 890 -17.31 27.68 27.00
N LEU A 891 -17.13 28.69 26.16
CA LEU A 891 -16.41 29.90 26.50
C LEU A 891 -17.26 30.71 27.49
N SER A 892 -16.66 31.09 28.61
CA SER A 892 -17.24 31.90 29.68
C SER A 892 -16.27 33.02 30.02
N GLN A 893 -16.78 34.23 30.16
CA GLN A 893 -16.02 35.32 30.77
C GLN A 893 -15.85 35.01 32.26
N SER A 894 -14.64 35.16 32.80
CA SER A 894 -14.32 34.92 34.21
C SER A 894 -14.68 36.10 35.10
#